data_AF-A0A7K5BET4-F1
#
_entry.id   AF-A0A7K5BET4-F1
#
_cell.length_a   1.000
_cell.length_b   1.000
_cell.length_c   1.000
_cell.angle_alpha   90.00
_cell.angle_beta   90.00
_cell.angle_gamma   90.00
#
_symmetry.space_group_name_H-M   'P 1'
#
loop_
_entity.id
_entity.type
_entity.pdbx_description
1 polymer ?
#
loop_
_entity_poly.entity_id
_entity_poly.type
_entity_poly.pdbx_seq_one_letter_code
_entity_poly.pdbx_strand_id
1 'polypeptide(L)'
;QENPYLFTYRNSNYSSSLKTSATKEASQERSYGTNIPCTDRDPSDTVPDSVHNLKPADIRVIAALGDSLTAANGAGSKPHDVLNVLVQYRGLSWSVGGNENISTVTTLANILREFNPSLVGYSTGTGSQNSENAALNQAVTGARAEDVPGQVRKLVDRMKNDTKINFQDDWKLITLFIGGNDLCKFCEDPVHHSPENYTYNLQIALDLLHKEVPRAYVNLVTILPVASLRELHAWKNNSCPKTLMRILCPCVITPKDNSNELKKLIYFNKRYQERTRQLVESGRYDTKDDFTVVLQPFMTNMEMPKTQEGRPDDSYFAPDCFHFSQKAHSQAARALWNNMLEPLGEKTDNQNIQDEIVLKCPITAEPFLRTYKNSNYTYPNQTPVSNYGSQLPCEDRSPSSPPATSVHSLKPADVKIIAALGDSLTAGTGIASDTLEDLATQYRGLSWSIGGDESLENVTTLPNIFREFNVTITGYSTGTGSENDSNAFLNQAVPGAEAEHLPAQARNLLRLMKTDDRVDFTADWKLITLHIGANDLCNYCKDPDHYSAGNYIKRIQETLDILHKEASAVPKALVSLVDVVDILPLRQLFVDTGVQCPTYLADYLCSCVLTGDENSENLTMVREATKAYQRGIQRLIESGRYDTHENFTVVIQPFLQNVEIPRGQDGHPDVSYFAPDCFHPSQKGHSQLARALWNAVLQPVGQKADSFDFMADIVLGCPAQDKPFLGTYKNSNYTPVEPTSEPIENWGSELSCSEQSPSNRVPTSVHELRPGDIRVIGALGDSLTTAVGAKTPDLQTDWRGLSWSIGGDETLEIQATLPNILKKFNPNLFGFSTGTSKETAGFNVAERNATARNMPAQARELVELMRSSSKINFKEDWKLITVLVGGSDLCQYCLDKETNSVQKYVKHLQDTLDIFYKELPRVFINMVEMLEFSGLRQITASSSGCALTAKKVCPCFLNPEENSPELQEIKRVNRDFQAEALQLINSGRYETREDFAVVMQPFFRNTLVPLDSTSKPDLSFFAADCFHFSVRGYAEMAMALWNNMLEPVGEKQTYNNFTHDRSKLKCPNPDKPFLFTRKNSGFGNPDFNLEKTEPSVPYWAVILAAIAGVLVGSLL
;
A
#
# COMPACT_ATOMS: atom_id res chain seq x y z
N GLN A 1 -24.14 103.01 10.31
CA GLN A 1 -25.26 102.16 9.91
C GLN A 1 -25.32 101.02 10.94
N GLU A 2 -25.86 101.29 12.13
CA GLU A 2 -27.28 101.10 12.50
C GLU A 2 -27.75 99.69 12.13
N ASN A 3 -27.95 98.70 13.02
CA ASN A 3 -27.85 98.59 14.47
C ASN A 3 -27.75 97.07 14.83
N PRO A 4 -27.46 96.71 16.10
CA PRO A 4 -26.79 95.47 16.54
C PRO A 4 -27.72 94.44 17.23
N TYR A 5 -27.22 93.20 17.40
CA TYR A 5 -27.78 92.03 18.13
C TYR A 5 -29.17 91.51 17.65
N LEU A 6 -29.44 90.19 17.75
CA LEU A 6 -30.39 89.54 18.70
C LEU A 6 -30.90 88.22 18.05
N PHE A 7 -31.42 87.14 18.67
CA PHE A 7 -32.02 86.85 19.98
C PHE A 7 -31.79 85.35 20.34
N THR A 8 -31.58 85.07 21.63
CA THR A 8 -31.52 83.73 22.25
C THR A 8 -32.88 83.27 22.81
N TYR A 9 -33.08 81.96 22.98
CA TYR A 9 -34.24 81.32 23.65
C TYR A 9 -34.23 81.46 25.19
N ARG A 10 -34.16 82.71 25.66
CA ARG A 10 -34.73 83.12 26.96
C ARG A 10 -35.94 84.06 26.78
N ASN A 11 -36.31 84.41 25.53
CA ASN A 11 -37.41 85.32 25.19
C ASN A 11 -38.29 84.83 24.02
N SER A 12 -39.02 83.72 24.20
CA SER A 12 -40.39 83.58 23.68
C SER A 12 -41.06 82.28 24.15
N ASN A 13 -42.21 82.44 24.82
CA ASN A 13 -43.13 81.40 25.29
C ASN A 13 -43.81 80.66 24.12
N TYR A 14 -43.91 79.31 24.14
CA TYR A 14 -45.20 78.57 24.17
C TYR A 14 -45.07 77.03 23.97
N SER A 15 -45.51 76.31 25.02
CA SER A 15 -46.43 75.15 25.05
C SER A 15 -46.30 73.92 24.12
N SER A 16 -45.91 72.80 24.74
CA SER A 16 -46.56 71.47 24.81
C SER A 16 -47.07 70.71 23.55
N SER A 17 -46.46 69.53 23.39
CA SER A 17 -47.08 68.19 23.23
C SER A 17 -47.24 67.53 21.85
N LEU A 18 -46.68 66.31 21.81
CA LEU A 18 -47.12 65.06 21.12
C LEU A 18 -47.03 64.95 19.59
N LYS A 19 -46.00 64.24 19.07
CA LYS A 19 -46.07 62.81 18.64
C LYS A 19 -44.84 62.35 17.83
N THR A 20 -44.17 61.36 18.39
CA THR A 20 -43.25 60.33 17.83
C THR A 20 -42.91 60.30 16.34
N SER A 21 -41.61 60.33 16.04
CA SER A 21 -40.94 59.35 15.17
C SER A 21 -39.50 59.16 15.67
N ALA A 22 -39.20 57.97 16.17
CA ALA A 22 -37.93 57.62 16.78
C ALA A 22 -36.92 57.17 15.71
N THR A 23 -35.92 58.00 15.43
CA THR A 23 -34.65 57.57 14.85
C THR A 23 -33.67 57.32 15.99
N LYS A 24 -33.47 56.04 16.34
CA LYS A 24 -32.49 55.63 17.35
C LYS A 24 -31.09 55.60 16.71
N GLU A 25 -30.24 56.40 17.33
CA GLU A 25 -28.78 56.52 17.30
C GLU A 25 -27.96 55.34 16.76
N ALA A 26 -27.00 55.69 15.91
CA ALA A 26 -25.75 54.95 15.73
C ALA A 26 -24.68 55.52 16.68
N SER A 27 -24.12 54.70 17.57
CA SER A 27 -22.72 54.70 18.04
C SER A 27 -22.54 53.86 19.31
N GLN A 28 -21.76 52.78 19.23
CA GLN A 28 -21.10 52.18 20.38
C GLN A 28 -19.77 51.60 19.89
N GLU A 29 -18.66 52.31 20.15
CA GLU A 29 -17.34 51.68 20.17
C GLU A 29 -17.39 50.56 21.22
N ARG A 30 -17.48 49.31 20.80
CA ARG A 30 -17.42 48.17 21.71
C ARG A 30 -15.98 48.00 22.15
N SER A 31 -15.68 48.40 23.39
CA SER A 31 -14.63 47.75 24.18
C SER A 31 -14.88 46.23 24.13
N TYR A 32 -13.85 45.44 23.78
CA TYR A 32 -13.90 43.97 23.84
C TYR A 32 -13.58 43.46 25.26
N GLY A 33 -13.81 44.31 26.26
CA GLY A 33 -13.61 43.97 27.65
C GLY A 33 -14.62 42.97 28.18
N THR A 34 -14.34 42.48 29.38
CA THR A 34 -15.21 41.60 30.16
C THR A 34 -15.12 41.96 31.63
N ASN A 35 -15.99 41.35 32.44
CA ASN A 35 -15.99 41.50 33.89
C ASN A 35 -15.68 40.13 34.53
N ILE A 36 -14.95 40.12 35.65
CA ILE A 36 -14.76 38.91 36.44
C ILE A 36 -15.91 38.76 37.44
N PRO A 37 -16.74 37.70 37.35
CA PRO A 37 -17.82 37.48 38.29
C PRO A 37 -17.34 36.83 39.62
N CYS A 38 -16.06 36.50 39.73
CA CYS A 38 -15.51 35.73 40.84
C CYS A 38 -15.36 36.57 42.10
N THR A 39 -15.90 36.04 43.20
CA THR A 39 -15.85 36.66 44.55
C THR A 39 -14.61 36.26 45.32
N ASP A 40 -14.18 35.00 45.22
CA ASP A 40 -12.92 34.51 45.80
C ASP A 40 -11.79 34.74 44.80
N ARG A 41 -10.83 35.58 45.21
CA ARG A 41 -9.66 35.96 44.41
C ARG A 41 -8.36 35.90 45.22
N ASP A 42 -8.44 35.37 46.44
CA ASP A 42 -7.32 35.41 47.36
C ASP A 42 -6.26 34.34 46.98
N PRO A 43 -4.96 34.64 47.18
CA PRO A 43 -3.91 33.65 47.02
C PRO A 43 -4.06 32.49 48.03
N SER A 44 -3.30 31.43 47.82
CA SER A 44 -3.15 30.38 48.82
C SER A 44 -2.46 30.93 50.09
N ASP A 45 -2.83 30.41 51.27
CA ASP A 45 -2.27 30.86 52.56
C ASP A 45 -0.74 30.76 52.62
N THR A 46 -0.19 29.79 51.89
CA THR A 46 1.24 29.62 51.64
C THR A 46 1.45 29.35 50.15
N VAL A 47 2.61 29.77 49.62
CA VAL A 47 2.98 29.46 48.23
C VAL A 47 2.96 27.94 48.04
N PRO A 48 2.15 27.40 47.13
CA PRO A 48 2.03 25.96 46.98
C PRO A 48 3.32 25.34 46.45
N ASP A 49 3.65 24.14 46.92
CA ASP A 49 4.81 23.38 46.41
C ASP A 49 4.44 22.45 45.25
N SER A 50 3.15 22.20 45.05
CA SER A 50 2.64 21.35 43.98
C SER A 50 1.74 22.11 43.02
N VAL A 51 1.91 21.84 41.72
CA VAL A 51 1.12 22.40 40.62
C VAL A 51 -0.35 21.99 40.71
N HIS A 52 -0.64 20.89 41.40
CA HIS A 52 -1.98 20.36 41.61
C HIS A 52 -2.82 21.14 42.64
N ASN A 53 -2.18 22.03 43.41
CA ASN A 53 -2.82 22.88 44.42
C ASN A 53 -2.74 24.37 44.05
N LEU A 54 -2.58 24.68 42.77
CA LEU A 54 -2.30 26.03 42.30
C LEU A 54 -3.60 26.82 42.10
N LYS A 55 -3.83 27.88 42.88
CA LYS A 55 -4.92 28.83 42.62
C LYS A 55 -4.49 29.85 41.55
N PRO A 56 -5.43 30.48 40.82
CA PRO A 56 -5.08 31.53 39.86
C PRO A 56 -4.25 32.68 40.44
N ALA A 57 -4.51 33.07 41.70
CA ALA A 57 -3.78 34.12 42.40
C ALA A 57 -2.33 33.75 42.77
N ASP A 58 -1.98 32.46 42.76
CA ASP A 58 -0.61 31.99 43.06
C ASP A 58 0.34 32.16 41.86
N ILE A 59 -0.20 32.33 40.65
CA ILE A 59 0.59 32.56 39.44
C ILE A 59 1.28 33.93 39.54
N ARG A 60 2.61 33.93 39.46
CA ARG A 60 3.42 35.15 39.49
C ARG A 60 3.93 35.58 38.12
N VAL A 61 4.19 34.61 37.24
CA VAL A 61 4.79 34.83 35.92
C VAL A 61 3.87 34.29 34.83
N ILE A 62 3.62 35.07 33.79
CA ILE A 62 2.94 34.61 32.57
C ILE A 62 3.86 34.74 31.35
N ALA A 63 3.87 33.72 30.50
CA ALA A 63 4.68 33.67 29.29
C ALA A 63 3.95 32.99 28.13
N ALA A 64 4.42 33.21 26.90
CA ALA A 64 3.89 32.51 25.74
C ALA A 64 4.93 32.18 24.67
N LEU A 65 4.67 31.06 23.98
CA LEU A 65 5.43 30.50 22.86
C LEU A 65 4.45 30.24 21.71
N GLY A 66 4.89 30.39 20.47
CA GLY A 66 4.04 30.12 19.32
C GLY A 66 4.37 30.92 18.07
N ASP A 67 3.34 31.17 17.26
CA ASP A 67 3.46 31.86 15.98
C ASP A 67 2.84 33.28 15.98
N SER A 68 2.40 33.73 14.80
CA SER A 68 1.79 35.03 14.57
C SER A 68 0.45 35.23 15.28
N LEU A 69 -0.32 34.17 15.57
CA LEU A 69 -1.54 34.27 16.36
C LEU A 69 -1.21 34.56 17.83
N THR A 70 -0.16 33.96 18.37
CA THR A 70 0.34 34.27 19.73
C THR A 70 1.03 35.63 19.81
N ALA A 71 1.61 36.12 18.71
CA ALA A 71 2.16 37.47 18.59
C ALA A 71 1.10 38.56 18.34
N ALA A 72 -0.16 38.17 18.09
CA ALA A 72 -1.29 39.05 17.77
C ALA A 72 -1.05 39.94 16.54
N ASN A 73 -0.56 39.34 15.46
CA ASN A 73 -0.41 40.02 14.17
C ASN A 73 -1.75 40.60 13.70
N GLY A 74 -1.79 41.91 13.46
CA GLY A 74 -2.97 42.60 12.93
C GLY A 74 -4.18 42.70 13.87
N ALA A 75 -4.08 42.26 15.13
CA ALA A 75 -5.23 42.21 16.04
C ALA A 75 -5.88 43.58 16.27
N GLY A 76 -5.08 44.65 16.34
CA GLY A 76 -5.52 46.04 16.51
C GLY A 76 -5.63 46.84 15.20
N SER A 77 -5.53 46.19 14.04
CA SER A 77 -5.60 46.86 12.74
C SER A 77 -7.02 47.35 12.43
N LYS A 78 -7.12 48.51 11.80
CA LYS A 78 -8.42 49.02 11.32
C LYS A 78 -8.93 48.15 10.17
N PRO A 79 -10.27 48.02 9.99
CA PRO A 79 -10.82 47.32 8.84
C PRO A 79 -10.20 47.81 7.52
N HIS A 80 -9.86 46.87 6.64
CA HIS A 80 -9.22 47.09 5.33
C HIS A 80 -7.76 47.57 5.33
N ASP A 81 -7.11 47.77 6.47
CA ASP A 81 -5.68 48.11 6.54
C ASP A 81 -4.79 46.85 6.51
N VAL A 82 -4.68 46.24 5.33
CA VAL A 82 -3.95 44.98 5.11
C VAL A 82 -2.45 45.11 5.41
N LEU A 83 -1.84 46.27 5.18
CA LEU A 83 -0.41 46.48 5.45
C LEU A 83 -0.10 46.46 6.95
N ASN A 84 -1.05 46.92 7.76
CA ASN A 84 -0.89 46.99 9.20
C ASN A 84 -0.93 45.61 9.90
N VAL A 85 -1.32 44.54 9.20
CA VAL A 85 -1.25 43.15 9.70
C VAL A 85 0.19 42.70 10.02
N LEU A 86 1.19 43.33 9.39
CA LEU A 86 2.60 43.10 9.71
C LEU A 86 2.98 43.59 11.11
N VAL A 87 2.14 44.42 11.74
CA VAL A 87 2.33 44.90 13.11
C VAL A 87 1.89 43.82 14.09
N GLN A 88 2.79 43.48 15.01
CA GLN A 88 2.58 42.51 16.08
C GLN A 88 2.01 43.23 17.30
N TYR A 89 0.71 43.13 17.54
CA TYR A 89 0.01 43.78 18.66
C TYR A 89 0.15 42.98 19.96
N ARG A 90 1.39 42.77 20.41
CA ARG A 90 1.74 41.94 21.57
C ARG A 90 0.86 42.19 22.80
N GLY A 91 0.49 43.45 23.05
CA GLY A 91 -0.39 43.86 24.13
C GLY A 91 -1.83 43.34 24.06
N LEU A 92 -2.30 42.93 22.89
CA LEU A 92 -3.64 42.37 22.62
C LEU A 92 -3.62 40.83 22.48
N SER A 93 -2.48 40.17 22.67
CA SER A 93 -2.37 38.72 22.57
C SER A 93 -3.27 38.03 23.58
N TRP A 94 -4.03 37.03 23.11
CA TRP A 94 -5.08 36.37 23.88
C TRP A 94 -4.51 35.60 25.08
N SER A 95 -3.29 35.08 24.95
CA SER A 95 -2.64 34.25 25.96
C SER A 95 -1.69 35.01 26.92
N VAL A 96 -1.19 36.20 26.55
CA VAL A 96 -0.15 36.89 27.34
C VAL A 96 -0.14 38.43 27.25
N GLY A 97 -1.03 39.04 26.45
CA GLY A 97 -1.09 40.50 26.31
C GLY A 97 -1.66 41.16 27.57
N GLY A 98 -1.18 42.35 27.95
CA GLY A 98 -1.63 43.07 29.15
C GLY A 98 -1.86 44.56 28.92
N ASN A 99 -2.30 44.95 27.72
CA ASN A 99 -2.75 46.32 27.48
C ASN A 99 -3.97 46.63 28.34
N GLU A 100 -4.01 47.85 28.88
CA GLU A 100 -5.15 48.40 29.62
C GLU A 100 -5.60 47.50 30.79
N ASN A 101 -6.92 47.35 30.99
CA ASN A 101 -7.52 46.50 32.01
C ASN A 101 -8.57 45.57 31.40
N ILE A 102 -9.09 44.63 32.19
CA ILE A 102 -10.03 43.61 31.70
C ILE A 102 -11.34 44.21 31.16
N SER A 103 -11.79 45.37 31.66
CA SER A 103 -13.01 46.04 31.22
C SER A 103 -12.91 46.66 29.82
N THR A 104 -11.71 46.72 29.24
CA THR A 104 -11.46 47.22 27.87
C THR A 104 -10.82 46.19 26.96
N VAL A 105 -9.87 45.41 27.46
CA VAL A 105 -9.10 44.43 26.71
C VAL A 105 -9.09 43.10 27.46
N THR A 106 -9.80 42.10 26.91
CA THR A 106 -9.83 40.75 27.50
C THR A 106 -8.65 39.92 27.00
N THR A 107 -7.75 39.53 27.90
CA THR A 107 -6.63 38.60 27.67
C THR A 107 -6.43 37.74 28.91
N LEU A 108 -5.74 36.61 28.78
CA LEU A 108 -5.44 35.76 29.95
C LEU A 108 -4.65 36.53 31.03
N ALA A 109 -3.71 37.40 30.66
CA ALA A 109 -2.97 38.19 31.64
C ALA A 109 -3.87 39.20 32.37
N ASN A 110 -4.79 39.87 31.67
CA ASN A 110 -5.71 40.81 32.32
C ASN A 110 -6.74 40.07 33.21
N ILE A 111 -7.13 38.85 32.86
CA ILE A 111 -7.93 37.98 33.74
C ILE A 111 -7.13 37.64 35.00
N LEU A 112 -5.89 37.17 34.87
CA LEU A 112 -5.04 36.81 36.01
C LEU A 112 -4.69 38.01 36.90
N ARG A 113 -4.56 39.21 36.35
CA ARG A 113 -4.28 40.44 37.13
C ARG A 113 -5.39 40.82 38.10
N GLU A 114 -6.61 40.35 37.89
CA GLU A 114 -7.73 40.51 38.83
C GLU A 114 -7.60 39.59 40.06
N PHE A 115 -6.83 38.50 39.94
CA PHE A 115 -6.48 37.58 41.03
C PHE A 115 -5.13 37.94 41.66
N ASN A 116 -4.14 38.30 40.84
CA ASN A 116 -2.81 38.73 41.27
C ASN A 116 -2.40 40.03 40.56
N PRO A 117 -2.62 41.21 41.18
CA PRO A 117 -2.23 42.50 40.61
C PRO A 117 -0.72 42.65 40.37
N SER A 118 0.10 41.78 40.97
CA SER A 118 1.56 41.80 40.87
C SER A 118 2.12 40.83 39.82
N LEU A 119 1.27 40.25 38.96
CA LEU A 119 1.67 39.41 37.83
C LEU A 119 2.73 40.11 36.96
N VAL A 120 3.75 39.38 36.52
CA VAL A 120 4.79 39.87 35.60
C VAL A 120 4.92 38.99 34.36
N GLY A 121 5.62 39.47 33.32
CA GLY A 121 5.90 38.73 32.11
C GLY A 121 4.94 38.95 30.93
N TYR A 122 3.79 39.59 31.18
CA TYR A 122 2.83 39.96 30.13
C TYR A 122 3.39 41.02 29.18
N SER A 123 3.01 40.94 27.91
CA SER A 123 3.46 41.88 26.88
C SER A 123 2.53 43.09 26.74
N THR A 124 3.05 44.25 26.35
CA THR A 124 2.27 45.48 26.12
C THR A 124 2.60 46.10 24.76
N GLY A 125 1.77 47.00 24.25
CA GLY A 125 2.02 47.73 23.01
C GLY A 125 2.22 46.85 21.77
N THR A 126 3.05 47.32 20.84
CA THR A 126 3.41 46.65 19.58
C THR A 126 4.91 46.38 19.52
N GLY A 127 5.34 45.27 18.92
CA GLY A 127 6.77 44.95 18.82
C GLY A 127 7.09 43.51 18.45
N SER A 128 8.35 43.28 18.09
CA SER A 128 8.89 41.94 17.81
C SER A 128 9.15 41.17 19.11
N GLN A 129 9.49 39.87 19.02
CA GLN A 129 9.89 39.04 20.16
C GLN A 129 11.13 39.57 20.89
N ASN A 130 11.92 40.44 20.23
CA ASN A 130 13.11 41.05 20.79
C ASN A 130 12.83 42.40 21.48
N SER A 131 11.65 43.00 21.25
CA SER A 131 11.28 44.29 21.82
C SER A 131 11.11 44.18 23.34
N GLU A 132 11.46 45.23 24.10
CA GLU A 132 11.38 45.23 25.56
C GLU A 132 9.94 44.97 26.05
N ASN A 133 8.96 45.61 25.40
CA ASN A 133 7.54 45.45 25.68
C ASN A 133 6.95 44.08 25.29
N ALA A 134 7.70 43.21 24.60
CA ALA A 134 7.30 41.82 24.39
C ALA A 134 7.47 40.96 25.66
N ALA A 135 8.24 41.42 26.66
CA ALA A 135 8.47 40.74 27.93
C ALA A 135 8.78 39.24 27.74
N LEU A 136 7.88 38.33 28.17
CA LEU A 136 8.01 36.88 28.04
C LEU A 136 7.15 36.27 26.91
N ASN A 137 6.57 37.09 26.02
CA ASN A 137 5.96 36.63 24.78
C ASN A 137 7.06 36.38 23.73
N GLN A 138 7.50 35.14 23.60
CA GLN A 138 8.58 34.75 22.68
C GLN A 138 8.08 34.14 21.36
N ALA A 139 6.77 34.24 21.08
CA ALA A 139 6.19 33.80 19.82
C ALA A 139 6.77 34.55 18.61
N VAL A 140 6.97 33.86 17.50
CA VAL A 140 7.62 34.39 16.29
C VAL A 140 6.71 34.24 15.08
N THR A 141 6.42 35.33 14.39
CA THR A 141 5.61 35.33 13.16
C THR A 141 6.19 34.35 12.13
N GLY A 142 5.35 33.47 11.58
CA GLY A 142 5.76 32.45 10.60
C GLY A 142 6.44 31.21 11.17
N ALA A 143 6.59 31.11 12.50
CA ALA A 143 7.20 29.97 13.15
C ALA A 143 6.39 28.68 12.93
N ARG A 144 7.13 27.57 12.88
CA ARG A 144 6.65 26.20 12.80
C ARG A 144 7.05 25.43 14.06
N ALA A 145 6.60 24.18 14.21
CA ALA A 145 6.92 23.40 15.40
C ALA A 145 8.45 23.28 15.64
N GLU A 146 9.25 23.15 14.57
CA GLU A 146 10.72 23.08 14.63
C GLU A 146 11.40 24.32 15.24
N ASP A 147 10.75 25.48 15.23
CA ASP A 147 11.30 26.72 15.77
C ASP A 147 11.07 26.87 17.28
N VAL A 148 10.11 26.12 17.84
CA VAL A 148 9.67 26.26 19.24
C VAL A 148 10.78 25.94 20.24
N PRO A 149 11.64 24.92 20.05
CA PRO A 149 12.80 24.70 20.93
C PRO A 149 13.74 25.92 21.03
N GLY A 150 13.86 26.71 19.96
CA GLY A 150 14.61 27.97 19.96
C GLY A 150 13.91 29.06 20.78
N GLN A 151 12.58 29.13 20.71
CA GLN A 151 11.77 30.05 21.53
C GLN A 151 11.85 29.70 23.02
N VAL A 152 11.79 28.40 23.37
CA VAL A 152 11.92 27.92 24.76
C VAL A 152 13.22 28.39 25.39
N ARG A 153 14.36 28.20 24.71
CA ARG A 153 15.68 28.63 25.23
C ARG A 153 15.70 30.13 25.53
N LYS A 154 15.23 30.96 24.59
CA LYS A 154 15.15 32.42 24.78
C LYS A 154 14.22 32.81 25.93
N LEU A 155 13.09 32.13 26.07
CA LEU A 155 12.15 32.37 27.17
C LEU A 155 12.81 32.06 28.52
N VAL A 156 13.49 30.91 28.64
CA VAL A 156 14.22 30.52 29.85
C VAL A 156 15.32 31.53 30.19
N ASP A 157 16.12 31.95 29.21
CA ASP A 157 17.18 32.94 29.42
C ASP A 157 16.61 34.29 29.91
N ARG A 158 15.49 34.74 29.33
CA ARG A 158 14.80 35.95 29.77
C ARG A 158 14.29 35.83 31.20
N MET A 159 13.66 34.70 31.56
CA MET A 159 13.16 34.48 32.92
C MET A 159 14.29 34.43 33.95
N LYS A 160 15.43 33.84 33.62
CA LYS A 160 16.61 33.79 34.51
C LYS A 160 17.27 35.16 34.71
N ASN A 161 17.17 36.05 33.72
CA ASN A 161 17.81 37.37 33.74
C ASN A 161 16.91 38.51 34.23
N ASP A 162 15.59 38.27 34.40
CA ASP A 162 14.67 39.29 34.90
C ASP A 162 14.66 39.32 36.44
N THR A 163 15.20 40.40 37.01
CA THR A 163 15.25 40.62 38.48
C THR A 163 13.89 40.65 39.18
N LYS A 164 12.78 40.78 38.44
CA LYS A 164 11.41 40.74 38.98
C LYS A 164 10.89 39.32 39.18
N ILE A 165 11.61 38.31 38.67
CA ILE A 165 11.22 36.91 38.67
C ILE A 165 12.18 36.14 39.57
N ASN A 166 11.65 35.51 40.62
CA ASN A 166 12.38 34.45 41.29
C ASN A 166 12.23 33.17 40.47
N PHE A 167 13.22 32.89 39.62
CA PHE A 167 13.17 31.76 38.69
C PHE A 167 12.94 30.41 39.38
N GLN A 168 13.35 30.23 40.64
CA GLN A 168 13.16 28.97 41.36
C GLN A 168 11.78 28.88 42.01
N ASP A 169 11.35 29.93 42.69
CA ASP A 169 10.21 29.85 43.61
C ASP A 169 8.88 30.37 43.03
N ASP A 170 8.91 31.23 42.02
CA ASP A 170 7.70 31.83 41.44
C ASP A 170 6.95 30.83 40.55
N TRP A 171 5.63 30.71 40.67
CA TRP A 171 4.85 29.90 39.74
C TRP A 171 4.71 30.56 38.37
N LYS A 172 5.01 29.79 37.32
CA LYS A 172 4.97 30.25 35.92
C LYS A 172 3.83 29.58 35.16
N LEU A 173 3.01 30.37 34.50
CA LEU A 173 2.02 29.91 33.53
C LEU A 173 2.53 30.18 32.11
N ILE A 174 2.77 29.12 31.35
CA ILE A 174 3.34 29.20 29.99
C ILE A 174 2.30 28.68 28.99
N THR A 175 1.91 29.49 28.01
CA THR A 175 1.00 29.06 26.94
C THR A 175 1.74 28.81 25.63
N LEU A 176 1.58 27.62 25.06
CA LEU A 176 2.17 27.20 23.79
C LEU A 176 1.05 26.93 22.78
N PHE A 177 1.12 27.60 21.63
CA PHE A 177 0.21 27.37 20.50
C PHE A 177 0.95 27.48 19.16
N ILE A 178 0.96 26.40 18.38
CA ILE A 178 1.73 26.26 17.13
C ILE A 178 1.10 25.21 16.20
N GLY A 179 1.40 25.27 14.90
CA GLY A 179 1.04 24.24 13.92
C GLY A 179 0.28 24.77 12.70
N GLY A 180 -0.20 26.02 12.74
CA GLY A 180 -0.89 26.63 11.62
C GLY A 180 0.00 26.76 10.38
N ASN A 181 1.23 27.25 10.57
CA ASN A 181 2.19 27.42 9.47
C ASN A 181 2.67 26.08 8.89
N ASP A 182 2.85 25.06 9.72
CA ASP A 182 3.17 23.70 9.28
C ASP A 182 2.08 23.16 8.34
N LEU A 183 0.80 23.29 8.72
CA LEU A 183 -0.33 22.90 7.89
C LEU A 183 -0.53 23.79 6.66
N CYS A 184 -0.16 25.06 6.73
CA CYS A 184 -0.18 25.94 5.56
C CYS A 184 0.89 25.59 4.51
N LYS A 185 1.89 24.77 4.89
CA LYS A 185 3.05 24.39 4.08
C LYS A 185 3.18 22.89 3.81
N PHE A 186 2.32 22.05 4.39
CA PHE A 186 2.46 20.59 4.30
C PHE A 186 2.51 20.03 2.88
N CYS A 187 1.84 20.68 1.92
CA CYS A 187 1.81 20.23 0.53
C CYS A 187 3.11 20.53 -0.24
N GLU A 188 3.97 21.42 0.27
CA GLU A 188 5.29 21.70 -0.31
C GLU A 188 6.30 20.61 0.09
N ASP A 189 6.24 20.15 1.34
CA ASP A 189 7.04 19.04 1.86
C ASP A 189 6.24 18.23 2.91
N PRO A 190 5.49 17.19 2.49
CA PRO A 190 4.64 16.40 3.38
C PRO A 190 5.41 15.58 4.42
N VAL A 191 6.71 15.33 4.18
CA VAL A 191 7.57 14.57 5.10
C VAL A 191 8.09 15.52 6.19
N HIS A 192 8.61 16.68 5.80
CA HIS A 192 9.09 17.69 6.75
C HIS A 192 7.98 18.16 7.70
N HIS A 193 6.78 18.39 7.16
CA HIS A 193 5.59 18.80 7.90
C HIS A 193 4.69 17.63 8.32
N SER A 194 5.24 16.42 8.39
CA SER A 194 4.50 15.24 8.88
C SER A 194 4.03 15.45 10.33
N PRO A 195 2.92 14.79 10.74
CA PRO A 195 2.50 14.76 12.14
C PRO A 195 3.61 14.30 13.10
N GLU A 196 4.45 13.38 12.65
CA GLU A 196 5.59 12.84 13.40
C GLU A 196 6.62 13.93 13.69
N ASN A 197 7.07 14.66 12.67
CA ASN A 197 8.01 15.77 12.85
C ASN A 197 7.41 16.91 13.67
N TYR A 198 6.13 17.24 13.44
CA TYR A 198 5.42 18.24 14.24
C TYR A 198 5.44 17.87 15.74
N THR A 199 5.03 16.65 16.07
CA THR A 199 4.96 16.17 17.45
C THR A 199 6.34 15.95 18.07
N TYR A 200 7.34 15.50 17.30
CA TYR A 200 8.72 15.37 17.77
C TYR A 200 9.31 16.73 18.19
N ASN A 201 9.07 17.79 17.40
CA ASN A 201 9.54 19.12 17.75
C ASN A 201 8.82 19.70 18.97
N LEU A 202 7.52 19.41 19.13
CA LEU A 202 6.79 19.72 20.37
C LEU A 202 7.37 18.98 21.57
N GLN A 203 7.68 17.69 21.43
CA GLN A 203 8.32 16.90 22.47
C GLN A 203 9.66 17.51 22.89
N ILE A 204 10.52 17.91 21.95
CA ILE A 204 11.79 18.58 22.28
C ILE A 204 11.53 19.86 23.10
N ALA A 205 10.57 20.68 22.69
CA ALA A 205 10.26 21.93 23.37
C ALA A 205 9.73 21.70 24.80
N LEU A 206 8.83 20.73 24.98
CA LEU A 206 8.26 20.38 26.28
C LEU A 206 9.27 19.69 27.19
N ASP A 207 10.13 18.82 26.66
CA ASP A 207 11.24 18.19 27.38
C ASP A 207 12.22 19.25 27.93
N LEU A 208 12.53 20.28 27.14
CA LEU A 208 13.35 21.41 27.58
C LEU A 208 12.69 22.17 28.74
N LEU A 209 11.39 22.48 28.63
CA LEU A 209 10.64 23.15 29.71
C LEU A 209 10.61 22.29 30.98
N HIS A 210 10.27 21.01 30.86
CA HIS A 210 10.21 20.05 31.97
C HIS A 210 11.56 19.90 32.67
N LYS A 211 12.66 19.93 31.90
CA LYS A 211 14.02 19.85 32.41
C LYS A 211 14.49 21.13 33.10
N GLU A 212 14.22 22.30 32.52
CA GLU A 212 14.87 23.56 32.93
C GLU A 212 14.02 24.49 33.79
N VAL A 213 12.69 24.39 33.72
CA VAL A 213 11.78 25.33 34.38
C VAL A 213 11.14 24.67 35.61
N PRO A 214 11.48 25.12 36.83
CA PRO A 214 10.79 24.67 38.05
C PRO A 214 9.47 25.42 38.21
N ARG A 215 8.52 24.82 38.94
CA ARG A 215 7.22 25.44 39.29
C ARG A 215 6.48 26.01 38.07
N ALA A 216 6.10 25.14 37.13
CA ALA A 216 5.43 25.57 35.90
C ALA A 216 4.16 24.79 35.57
N TYR A 217 3.11 25.54 35.20
CA TYR A 217 1.91 25.03 34.55
C TYR A 217 1.99 25.41 33.07
N VAL A 218 2.03 24.41 32.18
CA VAL A 218 2.10 24.64 30.73
C VAL A 218 0.75 24.37 30.09
N ASN A 219 0.14 25.40 29.52
CA ASN A 219 -1.00 25.28 28.61
C ASN A 219 -0.50 24.88 27.22
N LEU A 220 -0.81 23.68 26.75
CA LEU A 220 -0.60 23.27 25.37
C LEU A 220 -1.94 23.33 24.62
N VAL A 221 -2.10 24.32 23.74
CA VAL A 221 -3.37 24.58 23.06
C VAL A 221 -3.38 23.85 21.73
N THR A 222 -4.41 23.02 21.52
CA THR A 222 -4.54 22.19 20.31
C THR A 222 -4.80 23.03 19.06
N ILE A 223 -4.21 22.64 17.93
CA ILE A 223 -4.40 23.34 16.65
C ILE A 223 -5.86 23.27 16.19
N LEU A 224 -6.38 24.37 15.65
CA LEU A 224 -7.74 24.46 15.13
C LEU A 224 -7.94 23.79 13.75
N PRO A 225 -9.19 23.53 13.32
CA PRO A 225 -9.54 23.16 11.95
C PRO A 225 -9.15 24.22 10.93
N VAL A 226 -8.01 24.04 10.25
CA VAL A 226 -7.55 25.03 9.26
C VAL A 226 -8.37 25.03 7.98
N ALA A 227 -9.04 23.90 7.67
CA ALA A 227 -9.86 23.77 6.46
C ALA A 227 -11.04 24.76 6.42
N SER A 228 -11.54 25.20 7.58
CA SER A 228 -12.65 26.16 7.68
C SER A 228 -12.32 27.52 7.06
N LEU A 229 -11.05 27.91 6.94
CA LEU A 229 -10.62 29.13 6.23
C LEU A 229 -11.11 29.17 4.77
N ARG A 230 -11.36 28.00 4.15
CA ARG A 230 -11.91 27.90 2.80
C ARG A 230 -13.29 28.51 2.69
N GLU A 231 -14.12 28.45 3.74
CA GLU A 231 -15.45 29.06 3.76
C GLU A 231 -15.36 30.58 3.65
N LEU A 232 -14.47 31.19 4.43
CA LEU A 232 -14.21 32.63 4.40
C LEU A 232 -13.60 33.06 3.06
N HIS A 233 -12.72 32.24 2.48
CA HIS A 233 -12.15 32.49 1.16
C HIS A 233 -13.17 32.34 0.02
N ALA A 234 -14.05 31.33 0.04
CA ALA A 234 -15.01 31.08 -1.04
C ALA A 234 -16.11 32.14 -1.15
N TRP A 235 -16.42 32.83 -0.05
CA TRP A 235 -17.48 33.83 -0.03
C TRP A 235 -17.13 35.07 -0.86
N LYS A 236 -17.96 35.39 -1.87
CA LYS A 236 -17.71 36.46 -2.85
C LYS A 236 -17.94 37.88 -2.33
N ASN A 237 -18.80 38.05 -1.31
CA ASN A 237 -19.24 39.35 -0.80
C ASN A 237 -18.63 39.68 0.57
N ASN A 238 -17.34 39.36 0.80
CA ASN A 238 -16.60 39.87 1.97
C ASN A 238 -15.40 40.70 1.53
N SER A 239 -14.78 41.37 2.51
CA SER A 239 -13.66 42.28 2.28
C SER A 239 -12.30 41.58 2.21
N CYS A 240 -12.29 40.25 2.23
CA CYS A 240 -11.08 39.45 2.38
C CYS A 240 -10.17 39.48 1.15
N PRO A 241 -8.86 39.72 1.33
CA PRO A 241 -7.90 39.72 0.23
C PRO A 241 -7.58 38.30 -0.22
N LYS A 242 -8.40 37.74 -1.12
CA LYS A 242 -8.34 36.34 -1.58
C LYS A 242 -6.95 35.90 -2.06
N THR A 243 -6.27 36.75 -2.81
CA THR A 243 -4.91 36.49 -3.30
C THR A 243 -3.92 36.38 -2.15
N LEU A 244 -4.03 37.24 -1.13
CA LEU A 244 -3.17 37.19 0.05
C LEU A 244 -3.43 35.93 0.86
N MET A 245 -4.70 35.55 1.09
CA MET A 245 -5.03 34.30 1.78
C MET A 245 -4.41 33.06 1.09
N ARG A 246 -4.41 33.01 -0.25
CA ARG A 246 -3.73 31.95 -1.01
C ARG A 246 -2.21 31.94 -0.83
N ILE A 247 -1.59 33.10 -0.68
CA ILE A 247 -0.14 33.21 -0.44
C ILE A 247 0.22 32.78 0.98
N LEU A 248 -0.59 33.17 1.97
CA LEU A 248 -0.36 32.83 3.37
C LEU A 248 -0.55 31.33 3.65
N CYS A 249 -1.55 30.70 3.02
CA CYS A 249 -1.90 29.31 3.30
C CYS A 249 -2.29 28.53 2.03
N PRO A 250 -1.34 28.32 1.10
CA PRO A 250 -1.62 27.72 -0.21
C PRO A 250 -2.17 26.30 -0.09
N CYS A 251 -1.66 25.51 0.84
CA CYS A 251 -2.07 24.11 1.04
C CYS A 251 -3.50 23.95 1.60
N VAL A 252 -4.10 25.02 2.11
CA VAL A 252 -5.49 25.05 2.57
C VAL A 252 -6.43 25.58 1.49
N ILE A 253 -6.05 26.67 0.82
CA ILE A 253 -6.95 27.41 -0.07
C ILE A 253 -6.94 26.88 -1.51
N THR A 254 -5.79 26.45 -2.02
CA THR A 254 -5.59 26.08 -3.43
C THR A 254 -6.21 24.73 -3.82
N PRO A 255 -6.22 23.68 -2.96
CA PRO A 255 -6.81 22.39 -3.33
C PRO A 255 -8.25 22.52 -3.83
N LYS A 256 -8.65 21.66 -4.78
CA LYS A 256 -10.06 21.59 -5.23
C LYS A 256 -10.92 20.89 -4.18
N ASP A 257 -12.22 21.16 -4.18
CA ASP A 257 -13.14 20.43 -3.33
C ASP A 257 -13.11 18.93 -3.70
N ASN A 258 -13.23 18.06 -2.69
CA ASN A 258 -13.14 16.59 -2.81
C ASN A 258 -11.80 16.03 -3.36
N SER A 259 -10.78 16.87 -3.52
CA SER A 259 -9.45 16.43 -3.97
C SER A 259 -8.70 15.63 -2.90
N ASN A 260 -7.75 14.81 -3.33
CA ASN A 260 -6.89 14.03 -2.43
C ASN A 260 -6.02 14.95 -1.56
N GLU A 261 -5.60 16.10 -2.08
CA GLU A 261 -4.84 17.12 -1.36
C GLU A 261 -5.64 17.70 -0.20
N LEU A 262 -6.93 18.00 -0.41
CA LEU A 262 -7.82 18.50 0.65
C LEU A 262 -8.10 17.43 1.71
N LYS A 263 -8.31 16.17 1.29
CA LYS A 263 -8.46 15.04 2.23
C LYS A 263 -7.21 14.85 3.09
N LYS A 264 -6.02 14.95 2.47
CA LYS A 264 -4.73 14.85 3.16
C LYS A 264 -4.51 16.00 4.16
N LEU A 265 -4.91 17.23 3.82
CA LEU A 265 -4.89 18.36 4.76
C LEU A 265 -5.74 18.07 6.01
N ILE A 266 -7.00 17.65 5.81
CA ILE A 266 -7.92 17.36 6.91
C ILE A 266 -7.37 16.24 7.79
N TYR A 267 -6.78 15.21 7.17
CA TYR A 267 -6.06 14.16 7.88
C TYR A 267 -4.91 14.75 8.71
N PHE A 268 -3.94 15.46 8.10
CA PHE A 268 -2.77 16.03 8.79
C PHE A 268 -3.18 16.89 9.99
N ASN A 269 -4.22 17.73 9.82
CA ASN A 269 -4.71 18.58 10.89
C ASN A 269 -5.28 17.74 12.05
N LYS A 270 -6.13 16.74 11.79
CA LYS A 270 -6.59 15.80 12.83
C LYS A 270 -5.43 15.05 13.50
N ARG A 271 -4.41 14.69 12.73
CA ARG A 271 -3.20 14.01 13.24
C ARG A 271 -2.39 14.85 14.20
N TYR A 272 -2.25 16.14 13.90
CA TYR A 272 -1.59 17.06 14.81
C TYR A 272 -2.34 17.15 16.13
N GLN A 273 -3.68 17.20 16.08
CA GLN A 273 -4.53 17.23 17.27
C GLN A 273 -4.37 15.96 18.12
N GLU A 274 -4.48 14.79 17.47
CA GLU A 274 -4.41 13.49 18.14
C GLU A 274 -3.02 13.20 18.72
N ARG A 275 -1.95 13.38 17.95
CA ARG A 275 -0.57 13.15 18.43
C ARG A 275 -0.18 14.11 19.55
N THR A 276 -0.67 15.36 19.52
CA THR A 276 -0.47 16.32 20.62
C THR A 276 -1.13 15.81 21.91
N ARG A 277 -2.34 15.27 21.79
CA ARG A 277 -3.06 14.64 22.90
C ARG A 277 -2.29 13.43 23.43
N GLN A 278 -1.89 12.49 22.57
CA GLN A 278 -1.10 11.31 22.94
C GLN A 278 0.22 11.67 23.64
N LEU A 279 0.93 12.70 23.15
CA LEU A 279 2.18 13.16 23.75
C LEU A 279 1.98 13.60 25.21
N VAL A 280 0.93 14.37 25.49
CA VAL A 280 0.61 14.85 26.85
C VAL A 280 0.04 13.72 27.71
N GLU A 281 -0.92 12.97 27.18
CA GLU A 281 -1.62 11.89 27.90
C GLU A 281 -0.75 10.63 28.12
N SER A 282 0.46 10.57 27.57
CA SER A 282 1.46 9.55 27.93
C SER A 282 1.92 9.62 29.40
N GLY A 283 1.59 10.69 30.12
CA GLY A 283 2.05 10.96 31.49
C GLY A 283 3.52 11.41 31.58
N ARG A 284 4.20 11.60 30.44
CA ARG A 284 5.64 11.95 30.36
C ARG A 284 6.04 13.17 31.18
N TYR A 285 5.14 14.16 31.32
CA TYR A 285 5.45 15.43 31.98
C TYR A 285 4.92 15.53 33.42
N ASP A 286 4.29 14.48 33.92
CA ASP A 286 3.70 14.43 35.27
C ASP A 286 4.59 13.62 36.24
N THR A 287 5.90 13.64 36.01
CA THR A 287 6.90 12.89 36.80
C THR A 287 7.37 13.61 38.05
N LYS A 288 6.98 14.88 38.23
CA LYS A 288 7.32 15.71 39.40
C LYS A 288 6.13 16.61 39.77
N ASP A 289 5.92 16.85 41.06
CA ASP A 289 4.75 17.58 41.55
C ASP A 289 4.81 19.10 41.26
N ASP A 290 5.96 19.65 40.82
CA ASP A 290 6.14 21.08 40.54
C ASP A 290 5.98 21.47 39.06
N PHE A 291 5.59 20.53 38.20
CA PHE A 291 5.43 20.78 36.77
C PHE A 291 4.32 19.93 36.17
N THR A 292 3.59 20.48 35.21
CA THR A 292 2.63 19.72 34.41
C THR A 292 2.44 20.38 33.04
N VAL A 293 2.07 19.56 32.05
CA VAL A 293 1.57 20.04 30.75
C VAL A 293 0.11 19.64 30.66
N VAL A 294 -0.76 20.63 30.45
CA VAL A 294 -2.20 20.40 30.32
C VAL A 294 -2.65 20.79 28.93
N LEU A 295 -3.25 19.84 28.23
CA LEU A 295 -3.87 20.07 26.93
C LEU A 295 -5.11 20.96 27.09
N GLN A 296 -5.23 21.98 26.24
CA GLN A 296 -6.38 22.90 26.19
C GLN A 296 -7.10 22.77 24.83
N PRO A 297 -8.07 21.85 24.70
CA PRO A 297 -8.63 21.45 23.41
C PRO A 297 -9.71 22.39 22.85
N PHE A 298 -10.04 23.52 23.48
CA PHE A 298 -11.20 24.35 23.10
C PHE A 298 -11.26 24.80 21.63
N MET A 299 -10.15 24.75 20.88
CA MET A 299 -10.08 25.06 19.45
C MET A 299 -10.21 23.84 18.52
N THR A 300 -10.19 22.61 19.04
CA THR A 300 -10.06 21.35 18.27
C THR A 300 -11.17 21.18 17.23
N ASN A 301 -12.41 21.48 17.63
CA ASN A 301 -13.62 21.39 16.81
C ASN A 301 -14.26 22.77 16.60
N MET A 302 -13.45 23.83 16.56
CA MET A 302 -13.94 25.19 16.39
C MET A 302 -14.46 25.42 14.97
N GLU A 303 -15.69 25.92 14.86
CA GLU A 303 -16.33 26.21 13.57
C GLU A 303 -16.06 27.65 13.09
N MET A 304 -16.23 27.87 11.78
CA MET A 304 -16.15 29.22 11.19
C MET A 304 -17.25 30.12 11.78
N PRO A 305 -16.92 31.25 12.44
CA PRO A 305 -17.93 32.16 12.97
C PRO A 305 -18.84 32.69 11.87
N LYS A 306 -20.15 32.74 12.16
CA LYS A 306 -21.18 33.19 11.23
C LYS A 306 -21.88 34.47 11.69
N THR A 307 -22.33 35.27 10.73
CA THR A 307 -23.29 36.37 10.97
C THR A 307 -24.68 35.78 11.26
N GLN A 308 -25.63 36.62 11.67
CA GLN A 308 -27.03 36.19 11.89
C GLN A 308 -27.67 35.59 10.63
N GLU A 309 -27.18 35.94 9.44
CA GLU A 309 -27.61 35.39 8.15
C GLU A 309 -26.89 34.08 7.77
N GLY A 310 -26.09 33.49 8.66
CA GLY A 310 -25.37 32.22 8.43
C GLY A 310 -24.13 32.33 7.54
N ARG A 311 -23.60 33.55 7.32
CA ARG A 311 -22.44 33.80 6.44
C ARG A 311 -21.15 33.88 7.25
N PRO A 312 -19.97 33.50 6.73
CA PRO A 312 -18.69 33.72 7.42
C PRO A 312 -18.54 35.18 7.87
N ASP A 313 -18.31 35.40 9.17
CA ASP A 313 -18.16 36.73 9.78
C ASP A 313 -16.68 37.15 9.77
N ASP A 314 -16.31 38.03 8.86
CA ASP A 314 -14.93 38.53 8.70
C ASP A 314 -14.48 39.45 9.86
N SER A 315 -15.38 39.89 10.74
CA SER A 315 -15.03 40.74 11.90
C SER A 315 -14.25 40.00 13.00
N TYR A 316 -14.21 38.67 12.97
CA TYR A 316 -13.35 37.85 13.84
C TYR A 316 -11.90 37.77 13.35
N PHE A 317 -11.61 38.27 12.15
CA PHE A 317 -10.29 38.20 11.55
C PHE A 317 -9.69 39.60 11.35
N ALA A 318 -8.36 39.68 11.36
CA ALA A 318 -7.64 40.87 10.96
C ALA A 318 -7.88 41.15 9.45
N PRO A 319 -7.48 42.32 8.92
CA PRO A 319 -7.75 42.69 7.52
C PRO A 319 -7.21 41.73 6.45
N ASP A 320 -6.32 40.79 6.79
CA ASP A 320 -5.85 39.73 5.89
C ASP A 320 -6.81 38.52 5.79
N CYS A 321 -7.86 38.49 6.63
CA CYS A 321 -8.78 37.37 6.80
C CYS A 321 -8.10 36.03 7.11
N PHE A 322 -6.99 36.09 7.83
CA PHE A 322 -6.23 34.91 8.23
C PHE A 322 -5.90 34.96 9.73
N HIS A 323 -5.31 36.06 10.21
CA HIS A 323 -5.05 36.23 11.64
C HIS A 323 -6.30 36.65 12.40
N PHE A 324 -6.33 36.42 13.72
CA PHE A 324 -7.43 36.84 14.59
C PHE A 324 -7.47 38.36 14.77
N SER A 325 -8.68 38.94 14.77
CA SER A 325 -8.89 40.31 15.23
C SER A 325 -8.88 40.39 16.75
N GLN A 326 -8.86 41.60 17.33
CA GLN A 326 -9.03 41.80 18.76
C GLN A 326 -10.29 41.10 19.33
N LYS A 327 -11.36 40.99 18.53
CA LYS A 327 -12.59 40.28 18.88
C LYS A 327 -12.32 38.79 19.12
N ALA A 328 -11.68 38.10 18.16
CA ALA A 328 -11.35 36.69 18.29
C ALA A 328 -10.29 36.43 19.37
N HIS A 329 -9.30 37.31 19.51
CA HIS A 329 -8.36 37.28 20.62
C HIS A 329 -9.07 37.32 21.99
N SER A 330 -10.08 38.17 22.13
CA SER A 330 -10.85 38.28 23.37
C SER A 330 -11.66 37.01 23.66
N GLN A 331 -12.25 36.37 22.64
CA GLN A 331 -12.96 35.10 22.82
C GLN A 331 -12.02 33.94 23.14
N ALA A 332 -10.87 33.85 22.46
CA ALA A 332 -9.85 32.83 22.74
C ALA A 332 -9.31 32.93 24.18
N ALA A 333 -9.14 34.15 24.71
CA ALA A 333 -8.74 34.36 26.10
C ALA A 333 -9.78 33.84 27.10
N ARG A 334 -11.07 34.11 26.85
CA ARG A 334 -12.18 33.63 27.69
C ARG A 334 -12.31 32.11 27.65
N ALA A 335 -12.18 31.54 26.45
CA ALA A 335 -12.22 30.10 26.23
C ALA A 335 -11.06 29.39 26.94
N LEU A 336 -9.83 29.88 26.78
CA LEU A 336 -8.66 29.31 27.47
C LEU A 336 -8.82 29.37 28.99
N TRP A 337 -9.25 30.51 29.54
CA TRP A 337 -9.50 30.63 30.97
C TRP A 337 -10.51 29.59 31.48
N ASN A 338 -11.65 29.45 30.80
CA ASN A 338 -12.65 28.46 31.17
C ASN A 338 -12.11 27.03 31.08
N ASN A 339 -11.36 26.72 30.03
CA ASN A 339 -10.81 25.39 29.80
C ASN A 339 -9.75 25.00 30.85
N MET A 340 -8.99 25.96 31.38
CA MET A 340 -8.06 25.74 32.50
C MET A 340 -8.77 25.35 33.82
N LEU A 341 -10.05 25.71 33.97
CA LEU A 341 -10.86 25.40 35.16
C LEU A 341 -11.71 24.13 35.00
N GLU A 342 -11.80 23.59 33.79
CA GLU A 342 -12.53 22.36 33.47
C GLU A 342 -11.71 21.10 33.78
N PRO A 343 -12.28 20.11 34.49
CA PRO A 343 -11.60 18.85 34.78
C PRO A 343 -11.10 18.15 33.50
N LEU A 344 -9.96 17.46 33.60
CA LEU A 344 -9.50 16.61 32.49
C LEU A 344 -10.52 15.50 32.21
N GLY A 345 -10.74 15.19 30.93
CA GLY A 345 -11.82 14.33 30.45
C GLY A 345 -13.15 15.04 30.20
N GLU A 346 -13.34 16.25 30.74
CA GLU A 346 -14.56 17.06 30.57
C GLU A 346 -14.28 18.44 29.96
N LYS A 347 -13.06 18.66 29.45
CA LYS A 347 -12.67 19.91 28.81
C LYS A 347 -13.47 20.12 27.53
N THR A 348 -14.00 21.34 27.36
CA THR A 348 -14.66 21.79 26.13
C THR A 348 -13.66 21.72 24.97
N ASP A 349 -14.05 21.11 23.86
CA ASP A 349 -13.22 20.96 22.65
C ASP A 349 -13.81 21.64 21.40
N ASN A 350 -15.05 22.12 21.50
CA ASN A 350 -15.86 22.67 20.42
C ASN A 350 -16.39 24.07 20.78
N GLN A 351 -15.52 24.95 21.28
CA GLN A 351 -15.95 26.26 21.76
C GLN A 351 -16.61 27.09 20.64
N ASN A 352 -17.88 27.44 20.81
CA ASN A 352 -18.53 28.42 19.96
C ASN A 352 -18.08 29.83 20.35
N ILE A 353 -17.34 30.51 19.46
CA ILE A 353 -16.82 31.87 19.67
C ILE A 353 -17.81 32.97 19.26
N GLN A 354 -18.93 32.60 18.63
CA GLN A 354 -20.00 33.54 18.27
C GLN A 354 -20.82 33.95 19.48
N ASP A 355 -20.98 33.02 20.42
CA ASP A 355 -21.73 33.22 21.65
C ASP A 355 -20.92 34.04 22.65
N GLU A 356 -21.62 34.66 23.60
CA GLU A 356 -20.96 35.30 24.72
C GLU A 356 -20.35 34.24 25.64
N ILE A 357 -19.02 34.15 25.65
CA ILE A 357 -18.29 33.28 26.59
C ILE A 357 -18.20 34.01 27.93
N VAL A 358 -18.97 33.53 28.93
CA VAL A 358 -18.92 34.04 30.30
C VAL A 358 -17.77 33.37 31.05
N LEU A 359 -16.95 34.16 31.76
CA LEU A 359 -15.83 33.64 32.55
C LEU A 359 -16.35 32.80 33.72
N LYS A 360 -15.88 31.55 33.81
CA LYS A 360 -16.11 30.64 34.93
C LYS A 360 -15.24 31.07 36.12
N CYS A 361 -15.71 30.74 37.32
CA CYS A 361 -14.97 30.99 38.55
C CYS A 361 -14.58 29.68 39.23
N PRO A 362 -13.38 29.61 39.85
CA PRO A 362 -13.05 28.50 40.74
C PRO A 362 -14.10 28.38 41.85
N ILE A 363 -14.54 27.16 42.16
CA ILE A 363 -15.47 26.90 43.26
C ILE A 363 -14.69 26.73 44.57
N THR A 364 -15.26 27.16 45.69
CA THR A 364 -14.57 27.16 47.00
C THR A 364 -14.05 25.77 47.42
N ALA A 365 -14.73 24.69 47.02
CA ALA A 365 -14.32 23.33 47.31
C ALA A 365 -13.09 22.87 46.49
N GLU A 366 -12.90 23.43 45.29
CA GLU A 366 -11.85 23.05 44.34
C GLU A 366 -11.29 24.31 43.64
N PRO A 367 -10.57 25.19 44.37
CA PRO A 367 -10.17 26.51 43.87
C PRO A 367 -8.96 26.49 42.92
N PHE A 368 -8.58 25.31 42.41
CA PHE A 368 -7.31 25.07 41.72
C PHE A 368 -7.45 25.05 40.19
N LEU A 369 -6.38 25.39 39.49
CA LEU A 369 -6.24 25.09 38.07
C LEU A 369 -6.23 23.57 37.87
N ARG A 370 -6.91 23.09 36.83
CA ARG A 370 -7.12 21.65 36.65
C ARG A 370 -5.90 20.96 36.06
N THR A 371 -5.56 19.82 36.63
CA THR A 371 -4.45 18.92 36.29
C THR A 371 -4.96 17.49 36.36
N TYR A 372 -4.20 16.49 35.88
CA TYR A 372 -4.64 15.10 35.93
C TYR A 372 -4.95 14.64 37.38
N LYS A 373 -4.08 14.99 38.32
CA LYS A 373 -4.17 14.57 39.73
C LYS A 373 -5.41 15.14 40.43
N ASN A 374 -5.66 16.45 40.30
CA ASN A 374 -6.82 17.10 40.94
C ASN A 374 -8.12 17.02 40.13
N SER A 375 -8.08 16.36 38.96
CA SER A 375 -9.28 15.96 38.22
C SER A 375 -9.64 14.49 38.45
N ASN A 376 -8.85 13.76 39.25
CA ASN A 376 -8.93 12.30 39.39
C ASN A 376 -8.94 11.58 38.03
N TYR A 377 -8.20 12.13 37.06
CA TYR A 377 -8.13 11.62 35.71
C TYR A 377 -7.00 10.61 35.61
N THR A 378 -7.35 9.39 35.23
CA THR A 378 -6.36 8.38 34.85
C THR A 378 -6.18 8.50 33.35
N TYR A 379 -4.95 8.76 32.92
CA TYR A 379 -4.65 8.73 31.49
C TYR A 379 -5.14 7.39 30.91
N PRO A 380 -5.78 7.39 29.73
CA PRO A 380 -6.11 6.14 29.07
C PRO A 380 -4.80 5.36 28.97
N ASN A 381 -4.68 4.26 29.72
CA ASN A 381 -3.67 3.27 29.37
C ASN A 381 -3.87 3.03 27.88
N GLN A 382 -2.78 3.00 27.11
CA GLN A 382 -2.80 2.33 25.81
C GLN A 382 -3.67 1.08 26.00
N THR A 383 -4.74 1.01 25.21
CA THR A 383 -5.84 0.05 25.29
C THR A 383 -5.40 -1.26 25.94
N PRO A 384 -6.18 -1.80 26.91
CA PRO A 384 -5.81 -3.05 27.56
C PRO A 384 -5.49 -4.06 26.47
N VAL A 385 -4.27 -4.59 26.50
CA VAL A 385 -3.85 -5.72 25.66
C VAL A 385 -4.96 -6.74 25.82
N SER A 386 -5.84 -6.82 24.82
CA SER A 386 -6.82 -7.89 24.77
C SER A 386 -5.97 -9.15 24.78
N ASN A 387 -6.19 -10.05 25.74
CA ASN A 387 -5.34 -11.22 25.87
C ASN A 387 -5.46 -12.06 24.58
N TYR A 388 -4.44 -12.00 23.72
CA TYR A 388 -4.32 -12.78 22.49
C TYR A 388 -3.31 -13.93 22.68
N GLY A 389 -3.14 -14.37 23.91
CA GLY A 389 -2.31 -15.50 24.28
C GLY A 389 -2.87 -16.83 23.80
N SER A 390 -2.07 -17.86 24.00
CA SER A 390 -2.39 -19.24 23.69
C SER A 390 -1.97 -20.15 24.82
N GLN A 391 -2.50 -21.36 24.84
CA GLN A 391 -2.02 -22.43 25.72
C GLN A 391 -1.29 -23.48 24.88
N LEU A 392 -0.21 -24.01 25.43
CA LEU A 392 0.57 -25.08 24.80
C LEU A 392 0.44 -26.37 25.62
N PRO A 393 -0.35 -27.36 25.19
CA PRO A 393 -0.66 -28.55 25.98
C PRO A 393 0.43 -29.63 25.97
N CYS A 394 1.65 -29.31 25.54
CA CYS A 394 2.69 -30.31 25.31
C CYS A 394 3.29 -30.85 26.62
N GLU A 395 3.24 -32.17 26.80
CA GLU A 395 3.82 -32.88 27.95
C GLU A 395 5.35 -33.00 27.83
N ASP A 396 5.87 -33.45 26.68
CA ASP A 396 7.31 -33.50 26.43
C ASP A 396 7.81 -32.17 25.87
N ARG A 397 8.64 -31.50 26.68
CA ARG A 397 9.34 -30.27 26.31
C ARG A 397 10.86 -30.39 26.42
N SER A 398 11.35 -31.63 26.51
CA SER A 398 12.76 -31.90 26.74
C SER A 398 13.62 -31.66 25.48
N PRO A 399 14.86 -31.16 25.65
CA PRO A 399 15.83 -31.11 24.56
C PRO A 399 16.23 -32.52 24.10
N SER A 400 16.86 -32.60 22.93
CA SER A 400 17.40 -33.86 22.43
C SER A 400 18.48 -34.41 23.36
N SER A 401 18.43 -35.72 23.59
CA SER A 401 19.42 -36.47 24.36
C SER A 401 19.88 -37.69 23.55
N PRO A 402 21.10 -37.69 22.98
CA PRO A 402 22.12 -36.64 23.03
C PRO A 402 21.74 -35.35 22.26
N PRO A 403 22.46 -34.22 22.46
CA PRO A 403 22.21 -32.98 21.72
C PRO A 403 22.20 -33.18 20.21
N ALA A 404 21.27 -32.52 19.52
CA ALA A 404 21.11 -32.67 18.07
C ALA A 404 22.40 -32.30 17.32
N THR A 405 22.90 -33.23 16.52
CA THR A 405 24.05 -33.02 15.61
C THR A 405 23.63 -32.74 14.18
N SER A 406 22.35 -32.96 13.86
CA SER A 406 21.76 -32.73 12.54
C SER A 406 20.51 -31.88 12.67
N VAL A 407 20.28 -31.01 11.69
CA VAL A 407 19.08 -30.15 11.58
C VAL A 407 17.82 -30.99 11.44
N HIS A 408 17.94 -32.20 10.90
CA HIS A 408 16.83 -33.15 10.72
C HIS A 408 16.41 -33.86 12.02
N SER A 409 17.23 -33.72 13.07
CA SER A 409 16.99 -34.28 14.42
C SER A 409 16.68 -33.18 15.45
N LEU A 410 16.35 -31.97 15.00
CA LEU A 410 16.17 -30.82 15.86
C LEU A 410 14.78 -30.85 16.54
N LYS A 411 14.74 -30.94 17.86
CA LYS A 411 13.53 -30.69 18.65
C LYS A 411 13.35 -29.18 18.90
N PRO A 412 12.13 -28.70 19.20
CA PRO A 412 11.92 -27.29 19.55
C PRO A 412 12.83 -26.79 20.67
N ALA A 413 13.05 -27.61 21.71
CA ALA A 413 13.90 -27.27 22.85
C ALA A 413 15.41 -27.13 22.50
N ASP A 414 15.86 -27.65 21.35
CA ASP A 414 17.26 -27.55 20.92
C ASP A 414 17.58 -26.19 20.28
N VAL A 415 16.57 -25.46 19.80
CA VAL A 415 16.74 -24.12 19.22
C VAL A 415 17.20 -23.16 20.32
N LYS A 416 18.24 -22.38 20.02
CA LYS A 416 18.80 -21.37 20.94
C LYS A 416 18.65 -19.96 20.41
N ILE A 417 18.71 -19.78 19.08
CA ILE A 417 18.60 -18.47 18.43
C ILE A 417 17.39 -18.45 17.51
N ILE A 418 16.59 -17.40 17.58
CA ILE A 418 15.56 -17.08 16.57
C ILE A 418 15.94 -15.77 15.89
N ALA A 419 15.81 -15.70 14.58
CA ALA A 419 16.05 -14.50 13.78
C ALA A 419 15.01 -14.38 12.67
N ALA A 420 14.86 -13.18 12.10
CA ALA A 420 13.94 -12.97 10.99
C ALA A 420 14.42 -11.94 9.96
N LEU A 421 14.07 -12.18 8.70
CA LEU A 421 14.26 -11.32 7.54
C LEU A 421 12.90 -11.06 6.88
N GLY A 422 12.65 -9.84 6.40
CA GLY A 422 11.39 -9.55 5.71
C GLY A 422 11.03 -8.07 5.57
N ASP A 423 9.74 -7.80 5.44
CA ASP A 423 9.15 -6.48 5.26
C ASP A 423 8.40 -5.95 6.50
N SER A 424 7.40 -5.08 6.30
CA SER A 424 6.56 -4.49 7.33
C SER A 424 5.80 -5.53 8.16
N LEU A 425 5.40 -6.66 7.57
CA LEU A 425 4.70 -7.71 8.31
C LEU A 425 5.64 -8.36 9.34
N THR A 426 6.89 -8.65 8.95
CA THR A 426 7.88 -9.24 9.85
C THR A 426 8.45 -8.20 10.84
N ALA A 427 8.47 -6.92 10.47
CA ALA A 427 8.86 -5.82 11.34
C ALA A 427 7.81 -5.50 12.42
N GLY A 428 6.55 -5.92 12.20
CA GLY A 428 5.43 -5.62 13.08
C GLY A 428 4.92 -4.19 12.96
N THR A 429 4.83 -3.69 11.73
CA THR A 429 4.21 -2.41 11.41
C THR A 429 2.74 -2.40 11.83
N GLY A 430 2.37 -1.47 12.71
CA GLY A 430 0.97 -1.19 13.04
C GLY A 430 0.23 -2.22 13.92
N ILE A 431 0.93 -3.21 14.50
CA ILE A 431 0.29 -4.35 15.18
C ILE A 431 -0.66 -3.94 16.30
N ALA A 432 -0.22 -3.05 17.19
CA ALA A 432 -1.02 -2.56 18.32
C ALA A 432 -1.57 -1.15 18.08
N SER A 433 -1.68 -0.76 16.81
CA SER A 433 -2.21 0.54 16.44
C SER A 433 -3.72 0.55 16.47
N ASP A 434 -4.30 1.46 17.24
CA ASP A 434 -5.74 1.74 17.22
C ASP A 434 -6.11 2.84 16.22
N THR A 435 -5.10 3.58 15.73
CA THR A 435 -5.31 4.62 14.74
C THR A 435 -4.31 4.51 13.59
N LEU A 436 -4.68 5.07 12.44
CA LEU A 436 -3.79 5.14 11.28
C LEU A 436 -2.48 5.94 11.59
N GLU A 437 -2.41 6.69 12.71
CA GLU A 437 -1.21 7.46 13.14
C GLU A 437 -0.12 6.51 13.51
N ASP A 438 -0.49 5.55 14.32
CA ASP A 438 0.46 4.64 14.91
C ASP A 438 0.89 3.53 13.95
N LEU A 439 0.30 3.48 12.75
CA LEU A 439 0.62 2.50 11.71
C LEU A 439 2.12 2.46 11.36
N ALA A 440 2.82 3.60 11.39
CA ALA A 440 4.26 3.65 11.09
C ALA A 440 5.14 3.04 12.21
N THR A 441 4.57 2.85 13.40
CA THR A 441 5.25 2.23 14.55
C THR A 441 5.47 0.76 14.27
N GLN A 442 6.71 0.33 14.46
CA GLN A 442 7.10 -1.07 14.35
C GLN A 442 7.09 -1.67 15.75
N TYR A 443 6.04 -2.42 16.07
CA TYR A 443 5.86 -3.19 17.29
C TYR A 443 6.66 -4.49 17.24
N ARG A 444 7.98 -4.32 17.27
CA ARG A 444 8.97 -5.38 17.11
C ARG A 444 8.71 -6.56 18.06
N GLY A 445 8.35 -6.29 19.30
CA GLY A 445 8.11 -7.33 20.31
C GLY A 445 6.80 -8.10 20.14
N LEU A 446 5.89 -7.62 19.32
CA LEU A 446 4.60 -8.24 19.02
C LEU A 446 4.56 -8.99 17.68
N SER A 447 5.64 -8.91 16.89
CA SER A 447 5.72 -9.55 15.58
C SER A 447 5.54 -11.07 15.65
N TRP A 448 4.59 -11.58 14.87
CA TRP A 448 4.20 -13.00 14.82
C TRP A 448 5.37 -14.00 14.76
N SER A 449 6.42 -13.71 13.99
CA SER A 449 7.51 -14.64 13.70
C SER A 449 8.75 -14.47 14.58
N ILE A 450 8.89 -13.35 15.29
CA ILE A 450 10.14 -12.97 15.96
C ILE A 450 9.99 -12.09 17.21
N GLY A 451 8.79 -11.61 17.54
CA GLY A 451 8.53 -10.82 18.74
C GLY A 451 8.54 -11.66 20.02
N GLY A 452 9.02 -11.11 21.14
CA GLY A 452 9.13 -11.81 22.43
C GLY A 452 8.57 -11.04 23.63
N ASP A 453 7.72 -10.05 23.39
CA ASP A 453 7.03 -9.33 24.48
C ASP A 453 6.04 -10.25 25.20
N GLU A 454 5.84 -9.97 26.50
CA GLU A 454 4.92 -10.70 27.39
C GLU A 454 5.19 -12.22 27.44
N SER A 455 4.29 -13.01 28.02
CA SER A 455 4.31 -14.49 28.00
C SER A 455 3.41 -15.04 26.88
N LEU A 456 3.54 -16.35 26.58
CA LEU A 456 2.62 -17.03 25.66
C LEU A 456 1.15 -16.91 26.09
N GLU A 457 0.88 -16.86 27.39
CA GLU A 457 -0.47 -16.70 27.95
C GLU A 457 -1.11 -15.35 27.66
N ASN A 458 -0.33 -14.34 27.24
CA ASN A 458 -0.81 -12.98 26.95
C ASN A 458 -0.65 -12.59 25.47
N VAL A 459 0.46 -12.99 24.84
CA VAL A 459 0.83 -12.64 23.48
C VAL A 459 1.36 -13.88 22.76
N THR A 460 0.70 -14.27 21.66
CA THR A 460 1.13 -15.41 20.87
C THR A 460 2.08 -14.98 19.75
N THR A 461 3.35 -15.33 19.88
CA THR A 461 4.38 -15.20 18.84
C THR A 461 5.21 -16.47 18.77
N LEU A 462 5.93 -16.69 17.67
CA LEU A 462 6.79 -17.87 17.53
C LEU A 462 7.82 -17.97 18.67
N PRO A 463 8.58 -16.91 19.05
CA PRO A 463 9.47 -16.99 20.21
C PRO A 463 8.77 -17.29 21.54
N ASN A 464 7.56 -16.79 21.76
CA ASN A 464 6.80 -17.07 22.98
C ASN A 464 6.45 -18.55 23.09
N ILE A 465 6.16 -19.21 21.96
CA ILE A 465 5.96 -20.66 21.90
C ILE A 465 7.27 -21.41 22.15
N PHE A 466 8.38 -21.01 21.54
CA PHE A 466 9.68 -21.67 21.75
C PHE A 466 10.20 -21.51 23.20
N ARG A 467 9.90 -20.41 23.89
CA ARG A 467 10.28 -20.21 25.30
C ARG A 467 9.65 -21.23 26.25
N GLU A 468 8.50 -21.81 25.88
CA GLU A 468 7.89 -22.91 26.64
C GLU A 468 8.73 -24.20 26.62
N PHE A 469 9.56 -24.38 25.58
CA PHE A 469 10.48 -25.50 25.41
C PHE A 469 11.89 -25.17 25.90
N ASN A 470 12.32 -23.92 25.72
CA ASN A 470 13.66 -23.47 26.05
C ASN A 470 13.64 -22.00 26.49
N VAL A 471 13.62 -21.79 27.79
CA VAL A 471 13.58 -20.44 28.40
C VAL A 471 14.83 -19.60 28.12
N THR A 472 15.92 -20.20 27.63
CA THR A 472 17.18 -19.51 27.34
C THR A 472 17.29 -19.08 25.87
N ILE A 473 16.24 -19.19 25.06
CA ILE A 473 16.32 -18.73 23.67
C ILE A 473 16.59 -17.23 23.63
N THR A 474 17.32 -16.79 22.60
CA THR A 474 17.60 -15.38 22.37
C THR A 474 17.45 -15.06 20.87
N GLY A 475 17.62 -13.79 20.50
CA GLY A 475 17.51 -13.31 19.12
C GLY A 475 16.18 -12.64 18.79
N TYR A 476 15.13 -12.96 19.54
CA TYR A 476 13.81 -12.34 19.41
C TYR A 476 13.84 -10.83 19.70
N SER A 477 12.91 -10.10 19.10
CA SER A 477 12.76 -8.67 19.27
C SER A 477 11.78 -8.32 20.40
N THR A 478 11.88 -7.11 20.96
CA THR A 478 11.06 -6.63 22.09
C THR A 478 10.66 -5.17 21.88
N GLY A 479 9.52 -4.73 22.42
CA GLY A 479 9.08 -3.34 22.38
C GLY A 479 8.89 -2.79 20.96
N THR A 480 9.16 -1.51 20.77
CA THR A 480 9.02 -0.80 19.49
C THR A 480 10.38 -0.29 18.97
N GLY A 481 10.52 -0.10 17.65
CA GLY A 481 11.72 0.52 17.07
C GLY A 481 12.00 0.11 15.63
N SER A 482 12.96 0.78 15.00
CA SER A 482 13.54 0.43 13.70
C SER A 482 14.47 -0.80 13.77
N GLU A 483 14.93 -1.30 12.62
CA GLU A 483 15.88 -2.40 12.53
C GLU A 483 17.25 -2.11 13.16
N ASN A 484 17.55 -0.82 13.38
CA ASN A 484 18.80 -0.36 14.00
C ASN A 484 18.69 -0.20 15.52
N ASP A 485 17.48 -0.24 16.07
CA ASP A 485 17.26 -0.11 17.51
C ASP A 485 17.58 -1.42 18.22
N SER A 486 18.05 -1.33 19.47
CA SER A 486 18.38 -2.50 20.29
C SER A 486 17.21 -3.47 20.45
N ASN A 487 15.99 -2.92 20.42
CA ASN A 487 14.70 -3.61 20.49
C ASN A 487 14.47 -4.57 19.31
N ALA A 488 15.02 -4.30 18.13
CA ALA A 488 14.87 -5.19 16.98
C ALA A 488 15.77 -6.43 17.07
N PHE A 489 16.91 -6.34 17.76
CA PHE A 489 17.91 -7.40 17.87
C PHE A 489 18.19 -8.18 16.56
N LEU A 490 17.76 -9.44 16.40
CA LEU A 490 17.95 -10.23 15.18
C LEU A 490 16.75 -10.20 14.21
N ASN A 491 15.74 -9.36 14.47
CA ASN A 491 14.72 -8.99 13.50
C ASN A 491 15.29 -7.91 12.56
N GLN A 492 15.67 -8.32 11.36
CA GLN A 492 16.26 -7.43 10.35
C GLN A 492 15.26 -7.02 9.27
N ALA A 493 13.97 -7.24 9.51
CA ALA A 493 12.92 -6.84 8.60
C ALA A 493 12.72 -5.33 8.58
N VAL A 494 12.45 -4.77 7.39
CA VAL A 494 12.36 -3.33 7.15
C VAL A 494 11.01 -3.03 6.46
N PRO A 495 10.18 -2.12 6.99
CA PRO A 495 8.95 -1.71 6.32
C PRO A 495 9.18 -1.23 4.88
N GLY A 496 8.34 -1.68 3.95
CA GLY A 496 8.47 -1.37 2.53
C GLY A 496 9.58 -2.15 1.79
N ALA A 497 10.28 -3.08 2.45
CA ALA A 497 11.28 -3.90 1.79
C ALA A 497 10.67 -4.79 0.69
N GLU A 498 11.38 -4.84 -0.42
CA GLU A 498 11.15 -5.73 -1.56
C GLU A 498 12.23 -6.83 -1.58
N ALA A 499 12.06 -7.86 -2.42
CA ALA A 499 13.01 -8.99 -2.47
C ALA A 499 14.46 -8.56 -2.73
N GLU A 500 14.71 -7.47 -3.45
CA GLU A 500 16.06 -6.96 -3.70
C GLU A 500 16.81 -6.46 -2.45
N HIS A 501 16.10 -6.16 -1.37
CA HIS A 501 16.68 -5.70 -0.11
C HIS A 501 17.15 -6.85 0.79
N LEU A 502 16.61 -8.08 0.59
CA LEU A 502 16.92 -9.23 1.44
C LEU A 502 18.40 -9.60 1.53
N PRO A 503 19.22 -9.55 0.45
CA PRO A 503 20.65 -9.83 0.55
C PRO A 503 21.38 -8.91 1.53
N ALA A 504 20.94 -7.65 1.67
CA ALA A 504 21.50 -6.71 2.64
C ALA A 504 21.08 -7.07 4.07
N GLN A 505 19.80 -7.40 4.29
CA GLN A 505 19.31 -7.85 5.60
C GLN A 505 20.04 -9.12 6.06
N ALA A 506 20.25 -10.10 5.18
CA ALA A 506 21.00 -11.32 5.49
C ALA A 506 22.46 -11.02 5.90
N ARG A 507 23.17 -10.15 5.16
CA ARG A 507 24.54 -9.76 5.52
C ARG A 507 24.60 -9.07 6.90
N ASN A 508 23.62 -8.21 7.21
CA ASN A 508 23.58 -7.56 8.52
C ASN A 508 23.25 -8.54 9.63
N LEU A 509 22.33 -9.48 9.39
CA LEU A 509 22.01 -10.54 10.33
C LEU A 509 23.25 -11.40 10.66
N LEU A 510 24.01 -11.80 9.65
CA LEU A 510 25.27 -12.55 9.82
C LEU A 510 26.28 -11.76 10.66
N ARG A 511 26.41 -10.46 10.41
CA ARG A 511 27.29 -9.58 11.19
C ARG A 511 26.88 -9.59 12.65
N LEU A 512 25.61 -9.36 12.95
CA LEU A 512 25.09 -9.31 14.33
C LEU A 512 25.32 -10.63 15.07
N MET A 513 24.96 -11.77 14.45
CA MET A 513 25.15 -13.09 15.07
C MET A 513 26.63 -13.43 15.33
N LYS A 514 27.57 -12.90 14.54
CA LYS A 514 29.02 -13.13 14.73
C LYS A 514 29.64 -12.24 15.80
N THR A 515 29.02 -11.11 16.12
CA THR A 515 29.61 -10.10 17.01
C THR A 515 28.95 -10.02 18.37
N ASP A 516 27.74 -10.55 18.54
CA ASP A 516 27.02 -10.50 19.81
C ASP A 516 27.40 -11.68 20.71
N ASP A 517 27.93 -11.38 21.90
CA ASP A 517 28.43 -12.39 22.85
C ASP A 517 27.34 -13.32 23.41
N ARG A 518 26.05 -12.99 23.21
CA ARG A 518 24.93 -13.87 23.60
C ARG A 518 24.71 -15.00 22.60
N VAL A 519 25.34 -14.96 21.43
CA VAL A 519 25.18 -15.94 20.36
C VAL A 519 26.48 -16.75 20.22
N ASP A 520 26.45 -18.04 20.55
CA ASP A 520 27.52 -18.93 20.08
C ASP A 520 27.25 -19.22 18.60
N PHE A 521 27.88 -18.39 17.77
CA PHE A 521 27.71 -18.44 16.33
C PHE A 521 27.91 -19.84 15.76
N THR A 522 28.83 -20.63 16.33
CA THR A 522 29.18 -21.95 15.81
C THR A 522 28.40 -23.10 16.44
N ALA A 523 28.08 -23.01 17.74
CA ALA A 523 27.52 -24.12 18.48
C ALA A 523 26.00 -24.09 18.58
N ASP A 524 25.37 -22.91 18.57
CA ASP A 524 23.93 -22.77 18.79
C ASP A 524 23.12 -23.16 17.56
N TRP A 525 21.97 -23.82 17.75
CA TRP A 525 21.01 -24.02 16.66
C TRP A 525 20.18 -22.75 16.45
N LYS A 526 20.08 -22.31 15.19
CA LYS A 526 19.37 -21.09 14.78
C LYS A 526 18.14 -21.43 13.94
N LEU A 527 17.01 -20.82 14.26
CA LEU A 527 15.80 -20.80 13.42
C LEU A 527 15.69 -19.42 12.79
N ILE A 528 15.70 -19.35 11.45
CA ILE A 528 15.62 -18.07 10.72
C ILE A 528 14.32 -18.06 9.91
N THR A 529 13.41 -17.16 10.23
CA THR A 529 12.18 -16.96 9.45
C THR A 529 12.43 -15.96 8.33
N LEU A 530 12.07 -16.28 7.10
CA LEU A 530 12.15 -15.38 5.95
C LEU A 530 10.75 -15.22 5.35
N HIS A 531 10.26 -13.99 5.22
CA HIS A 531 9.02 -13.68 4.52
C HIS A 531 9.11 -12.34 3.78
N ILE A 532 8.83 -12.34 2.47
CA ILE A 532 8.90 -11.15 1.61
C ILE A 532 7.95 -11.34 0.41
N GLY A 533 7.73 -10.26 -0.34
CA GLY A 533 7.17 -10.32 -1.70
C GLY A 533 5.84 -9.60 -1.88
N ALA A 534 5.17 -9.19 -0.79
CA ALA A 534 3.93 -8.42 -0.88
C ALA A 534 4.17 -7.07 -1.58
N ASN A 535 5.24 -6.35 -1.22
CA ASN A 535 5.60 -5.08 -1.86
C ASN A 535 5.92 -5.26 -3.35
N ASP A 536 6.66 -6.30 -3.71
CA ASP A 536 6.96 -6.66 -5.10
C ASP A 536 5.66 -6.86 -5.93
N LEU A 537 4.70 -7.61 -5.38
CA LEU A 537 3.39 -7.83 -6.02
C LEU A 537 2.56 -6.55 -6.09
N CYS A 538 2.58 -5.72 -5.04
CA CYS A 538 1.88 -4.44 -4.98
C CYS A 538 2.40 -3.40 -5.99
N ASN A 539 3.65 -3.56 -6.44
CA ASN A 539 4.29 -2.72 -7.45
C ASN A 539 4.42 -3.41 -8.83
N TYR A 540 4.03 -4.68 -8.97
CA TYR A 540 4.25 -5.47 -10.19
C TYR A 540 3.72 -4.79 -11.46
N CYS A 541 2.49 -4.27 -11.42
CA CYS A 541 1.87 -3.60 -12.58
C CYS A 541 2.59 -2.30 -13.00
N LYS A 542 3.41 -1.69 -12.12
CA LYS A 542 4.19 -0.49 -12.42
C LYS A 542 5.47 -0.81 -13.17
N ASP A 543 6.13 -1.91 -12.79
CA ASP A 543 7.36 -2.38 -13.45
C ASP A 543 7.46 -3.92 -13.46
N PRO A 544 6.74 -4.60 -14.38
CA PRO A 544 6.72 -6.07 -14.44
C PRO A 544 8.07 -6.71 -14.74
N ASP A 545 9.02 -5.94 -15.29
CA ASP A 545 10.37 -6.45 -15.58
C ASP A 545 11.19 -6.49 -14.30
N HIS A 546 11.19 -5.38 -13.54
CA HIS A 546 11.88 -5.30 -12.27
C HIS A 546 11.34 -6.36 -11.30
N TYR A 547 10.01 -6.42 -11.12
CA TYR A 547 9.31 -7.39 -10.28
C TYR A 547 9.00 -8.71 -11.00
N SER A 548 9.76 -9.09 -12.03
CA SER A 548 9.54 -10.38 -12.69
C SER A 548 9.85 -11.54 -11.75
N ALA A 549 9.17 -12.68 -11.95
CA ALA A 549 9.43 -13.89 -11.17
C ALA A 549 10.91 -14.32 -11.22
N GLY A 550 11.58 -14.16 -12.37
CA GLY A 550 13.01 -14.45 -12.49
C GLY A 550 13.87 -13.59 -11.57
N ASN A 551 13.60 -12.28 -11.48
CA ASN A 551 14.33 -11.39 -10.59
C ASN A 551 14.01 -11.70 -9.13
N TYR A 552 12.74 -11.85 -8.77
CA TYR A 552 12.31 -12.21 -7.42
C TYR A 552 13.03 -13.47 -6.91
N ILE A 553 12.98 -14.56 -7.68
CA ILE A 553 13.64 -15.82 -7.33
C ILE A 553 15.16 -15.68 -7.24
N LYS A 554 15.78 -14.90 -8.14
CA LYS A 554 17.22 -14.62 -8.08
C LYS A 554 17.63 -13.89 -6.79
N ARG A 555 16.81 -12.94 -6.30
CA ARG A 555 17.10 -12.22 -5.05
C ARG A 555 16.96 -13.11 -3.81
N ILE A 556 15.96 -13.99 -3.82
CA ILE A 556 15.79 -15.02 -2.78
C ILE A 556 16.96 -16.00 -2.80
N GLN A 557 17.35 -16.48 -3.98
CA GLN A 557 18.52 -17.34 -4.16
C GLN A 557 19.79 -16.66 -3.65
N GLU A 558 20.05 -15.40 -4.00
CA GLU A 558 21.22 -14.66 -3.49
C GLU A 558 21.22 -14.60 -1.95
N THR A 559 20.05 -14.36 -1.35
CA THR A 559 19.88 -14.29 0.10
C THR A 559 20.17 -15.64 0.75
N LEU A 560 19.57 -16.72 0.26
CA LEU A 560 19.78 -18.07 0.77
C LEU A 560 21.22 -18.55 0.53
N ASP A 561 21.82 -18.20 -0.61
CA ASP A 561 23.24 -18.43 -0.89
C ASP A 561 24.12 -17.73 0.16
N ILE A 562 23.82 -16.48 0.58
CA ILE A 562 24.56 -15.79 1.65
C ILE A 562 24.47 -16.56 2.98
N LEU A 563 23.30 -17.10 3.32
CA LEU A 563 23.11 -17.90 4.53
C LEU A 563 23.81 -19.28 4.43
N HIS A 564 23.88 -19.85 3.22
CA HIS A 564 24.33 -21.22 2.97
C HIS A 564 25.83 -21.36 2.64
N LYS A 565 26.44 -20.39 1.91
CA LYS A 565 27.57 -20.57 0.95
C LYS A 565 28.73 -21.49 1.33
N GLU A 566 28.95 -21.83 2.59
CA GLU A 566 29.99 -22.80 2.99
C GLU A 566 29.68 -23.58 4.28
N ALA A 567 28.43 -23.67 4.77
CA ALA A 567 28.09 -24.16 6.12
C ALA A 567 28.84 -23.46 7.29
N SER A 568 29.84 -22.62 7.01
CA SER A 568 30.57 -21.68 7.85
C SER A 568 29.91 -20.30 7.87
N ALA A 569 29.04 -20.03 6.89
CA ALA A 569 28.34 -18.76 6.74
C ALA A 569 27.31 -18.55 7.83
N VAL A 570 26.48 -19.56 8.14
CA VAL A 570 25.64 -19.71 9.35
C VAL A 570 25.54 -21.21 9.68
N PRO A 571 26.43 -21.77 10.51
CA PRO A 571 26.35 -23.19 10.89
C PRO A 571 25.12 -23.44 11.77
N LYS A 572 24.61 -24.68 11.71
CA LYS A 572 23.50 -25.15 12.55
C LYS A 572 22.24 -24.30 12.40
N ALA A 573 21.71 -24.19 11.19
CA ALA A 573 20.54 -23.37 10.90
C ALA A 573 19.41 -24.12 10.18
N LEU A 574 18.18 -23.87 10.61
CA LEU A 574 16.98 -24.18 9.85
C LEU A 574 16.37 -22.86 9.38
N VAL A 575 16.28 -22.67 8.07
CA VAL A 575 15.62 -21.50 7.48
C VAL A 575 14.17 -21.87 7.18
N SER A 576 13.23 -21.22 7.87
CA SER A 576 11.80 -21.33 7.62
C SER A 576 11.37 -20.24 6.64
N LEU A 577 11.33 -20.59 5.35
CA LEU A 577 10.94 -19.69 4.26
C LEU A 577 9.42 -19.70 4.11
N VAL A 578 8.75 -18.66 4.59
CA VAL A 578 7.30 -18.52 4.43
C VAL A 578 7.03 -17.99 3.03
N ASP A 579 6.22 -18.72 2.27
CA ASP A 579 5.95 -18.39 0.87
C ASP A 579 5.26 -17.02 0.72
N VAL A 580 5.31 -16.46 -0.49
CA VAL A 580 4.66 -15.18 -0.77
C VAL A 580 3.15 -15.32 -0.60
N VAL A 581 2.56 -14.34 0.09
CA VAL A 581 1.13 -14.30 0.38
C VAL A 581 0.32 -14.00 -0.89
N ASP A 582 -0.81 -14.69 -1.09
CA ASP A 582 -1.81 -14.21 -2.05
C ASP A 582 -2.50 -12.96 -1.48
N ILE A 583 -2.12 -11.80 -2.02
CA ILE A 583 -2.63 -10.49 -1.59
C ILE A 583 -3.98 -10.12 -2.23
N LEU A 584 -4.44 -10.85 -3.25
CA LEU A 584 -5.68 -10.52 -3.95
C LEU A 584 -6.93 -10.54 -3.06
N PRO A 585 -7.10 -11.49 -2.11
CA PRO A 585 -8.25 -11.52 -1.21
C PRO A 585 -8.40 -10.23 -0.37
N LEU A 586 -7.29 -9.56 0.01
CA LEU A 586 -7.32 -8.33 0.82
C LEU A 586 -8.10 -7.20 0.16
N ARG A 587 -8.24 -7.22 -1.17
CA ARG A 587 -9.07 -6.27 -1.91
C ARG A 587 -10.49 -6.17 -1.38
N GLN A 588 -11.06 -7.28 -0.87
CA GLN A 588 -12.42 -7.31 -0.31
C GLN A 588 -12.61 -6.28 0.82
N LEU A 589 -11.57 -5.96 1.59
CA LEU A 589 -11.59 -4.97 2.66
C LEU A 589 -11.75 -3.53 2.15
N PHE A 590 -11.36 -3.26 0.90
CA PHE A 590 -11.33 -1.92 0.31
C PHE A 590 -12.47 -1.66 -0.69
N VAL A 591 -13.12 -2.70 -1.21
CA VAL A 591 -14.24 -2.58 -2.16
C VAL A 591 -15.61 -2.68 -1.51
N ASP A 592 -15.72 -3.35 -0.36
CA ASP A 592 -16.98 -3.46 0.37
C ASP A 592 -17.31 -2.14 1.08
N THR A 593 -18.39 -1.47 0.66
CA THR A 593 -18.81 -0.17 1.21
C THR A 593 -19.37 -0.25 2.62
N GLY A 594 -19.70 -1.45 3.11
CA GLY A 594 -20.06 -1.69 4.51
C GLY A 594 -18.87 -1.62 5.46
N VAL A 595 -17.65 -1.65 4.93
CA VAL A 595 -16.40 -1.67 5.69
C VAL A 595 -15.78 -0.27 5.71
N GLN A 596 -15.43 0.24 6.90
CA GLN A 596 -14.84 1.59 7.08
C GLN A 596 -13.32 1.63 6.86
N CYS A 597 -12.82 0.92 5.84
CA CYS A 597 -11.39 0.94 5.53
C CYS A 597 -10.98 2.26 4.84
N PRO A 598 -9.74 2.73 5.03
CA PRO A 598 -9.26 3.98 4.47
C PRO A 598 -8.94 3.82 2.98
N THR A 599 -9.98 3.78 2.14
CA THR A 599 -9.86 3.60 0.68
C THR A 599 -8.98 4.63 -0.02
N TYR A 600 -8.74 5.78 0.59
CA TYR A 600 -7.79 6.79 0.10
C TYR A 600 -6.32 6.36 0.22
N LEU A 601 -6.00 5.37 1.06
CA LEU A 601 -4.68 4.77 1.18
C LEU A 601 -4.47 3.59 0.22
N ALA A 602 -5.53 3.08 -0.43
CA ALA A 602 -5.47 1.90 -1.29
C ALA A 602 -4.35 1.98 -2.35
N ASP A 603 -4.21 3.13 -3.00
CA ASP A 603 -3.18 3.37 -4.01
C ASP A 603 -1.77 3.38 -3.41
N TYR A 604 -1.61 3.94 -2.21
CA TYR A 604 -0.34 3.98 -1.50
C TYR A 604 0.07 2.60 -0.98
N LEU A 605 -0.86 1.86 -0.39
CA LEU A 605 -0.61 0.55 0.22
C LEU A 605 -0.33 -0.50 -0.84
N CYS A 606 -1.16 -0.58 -1.88
CA CYS A 606 -1.02 -1.62 -2.90
C CYS A 606 -1.82 -1.28 -4.17
N SER A 607 -1.35 -0.28 -4.93
CA SER A 607 -2.05 0.23 -6.12
C SER A 607 -2.46 -0.85 -7.13
N CYS A 608 -1.62 -1.87 -7.36
CA CYS A 608 -1.91 -2.90 -8.36
C CYS A 608 -3.07 -3.84 -7.98
N VAL A 609 -3.43 -3.88 -6.69
CA VAL A 609 -4.46 -4.80 -6.16
C VAL A 609 -5.68 -4.08 -5.61
N LEU A 610 -5.48 -2.98 -4.90
CA LEU A 610 -6.56 -2.33 -4.15
C LEU A 610 -7.30 -1.27 -4.97
N THR A 611 -6.84 -0.96 -6.19
CA THR A 611 -7.48 0.02 -7.09
C THR A 611 -8.01 -0.63 -8.37
N GLY A 612 -8.85 0.08 -9.14
CA GLY A 612 -9.39 -0.41 -10.43
C GLY A 612 -10.60 -1.33 -10.31
N ASP A 613 -11.02 -1.94 -11.43
CA ASP A 613 -12.14 -2.90 -11.50
C ASP A 613 -11.66 -4.36 -11.26
N GLU A 614 -12.58 -5.26 -10.88
CA GLU A 614 -12.30 -6.69 -10.57
C GLU A 614 -11.68 -7.47 -11.74
N ASN A 615 -11.94 -7.04 -12.98
CA ASN A 615 -11.37 -7.62 -14.20
C ASN A 615 -10.27 -6.75 -14.81
N SER A 616 -9.63 -5.90 -14.02
CA SER A 616 -8.53 -5.06 -14.51
C SER A 616 -7.31 -5.89 -14.92
N GLU A 617 -6.57 -5.39 -15.90
CA GLU A 617 -5.31 -5.97 -16.35
C GLU A 617 -4.31 -6.09 -15.19
N ASN A 618 -4.25 -5.06 -14.32
CA ASN A 618 -3.39 -5.06 -13.13
C ASN A 618 -3.64 -6.25 -12.21
N LEU A 619 -4.91 -6.58 -11.91
CA LEU A 619 -5.25 -7.74 -11.07
C LEU A 619 -4.87 -9.05 -11.73
N THR A 620 -5.03 -9.16 -13.06
CA THR A 620 -4.62 -10.33 -13.81
C THR A 620 -3.10 -10.50 -13.76
N MET A 621 -2.35 -9.42 -13.94
CA MET A 621 -0.88 -9.41 -13.86
C MET A 621 -0.39 -9.84 -12.48
N VAL A 622 -0.96 -9.29 -11.40
CA VAL A 622 -0.57 -9.66 -10.04
C VAL A 622 -0.93 -11.11 -9.74
N ARG A 623 -2.11 -11.60 -10.14
CA ARG A 623 -2.51 -13.01 -9.98
C ARG A 623 -1.50 -13.98 -10.60
N GLU A 624 -1.06 -13.67 -11.81
CA GLU A 624 -0.10 -14.50 -12.52
C GLU A 624 1.31 -14.40 -11.91
N ALA A 625 1.72 -13.20 -11.47
CA ALA A 625 2.97 -12.98 -10.76
C ALA A 625 3.02 -13.75 -9.43
N THR A 626 1.96 -13.71 -8.61
CA THR A 626 1.86 -14.47 -7.35
C THR A 626 2.09 -15.95 -7.59
N LYS A 627 1.38 -16.56 -8.55
CA LYS A 627 1.55 -17.99 -8.88
C LYS A 627 2.94 -18.30 -9.44
N ALA A 628 3.55 -17.36 -10.16
CA ALA A 628 4.90 -17.55 -10.70
C ALA A 628 5.97 -17.48 -9.60
N TYR A 629 5.81 -16.59 -8.63
CA TYR A 629 6.67 -16.47 -7.45
C TYR A 629 6.62 -17.76 -6.62
N GLN A 630 5.42 -18.21 -6.22
CA GLN A 630 5.22 -19.42 -5.41
C GLN A 630 5.86 -20.66 -6.07
N ARG A 631 5.61 -20.88 -7.36
CA ARG A 631 6.22 -22.00 -8.11
C ARG A 631 7.74 -21.86 -8.25
N GLY A 632 8.24 -20.65 -8.44
CA GLY A 632 9.67 -20.38 -8.51
C GLY A 632 10.40 -20.70 -7.20
N ILE A 633 9.79 -20.34 -6.06
CA ILE A 633 10.30 -20.63 -4.73
C ILE A 633 10.33 -22.13 -4.50
N GLN A 634 9.22 -22.81 -4.80
CA GLN A 634 9.13 -24.27 -4.69
C GLN A 634 10.26 -24.96 -5.44
N ARG A 635 10.47 -24.62 -6.72
CA ARG A 635 11.56 -25.20 -7.53
C ARG A 635 12.95 -24.89 -6.97
N LEU A 636 13.17 -23.67 -6.49
CA LEU A 636 14.46 -23.27 -5.94
C LEU A 636 14.82 -24.14 -4.72
N ILE A 637 13.86 -24.39 -3.81
CA ILE A 637 14.12 -25.19 -2.61
C ILE A 637 14.17 -26.68 -2.94
N GLU A 638 13.28 -27.18 -3.79
CA GLU A 638 13.26 -28.58 -4.22
C GLU A 638 14.45 -28.98 -5.10
N SER A 639 15.27 -28.02 -5.56
CA SER A 639 16.51 -28.30 -6.28
C SER A 639 17.58 -29.03 -5.46
N GLY A 640 17.41 -29.13 -4.14
CA GLY A 640 18.39 -29.73 -3.21
C GLY A 640 19.61 -28.85 -2.93
N ARG A 641 19.66 -27.62 -3.49
CA ARG A 641 20.79 -26.69 -3.39
C ARG A 641 21.23 -26.39 -1.94
N TYR A 642 20.29 -26.37 -1.00
CA TYR A 642 20.54 -25.98 0.40
C TYR A 642 20.56 -27.16 1.37
N ASP A 643 20.49 -28.38 0.83
CA ASP A 643 20.32 -29.63 1.58
C ASP A 643 21.59 -30.50 1.47
N THR A 644 22.74 -29.82 1.36
CA THR A 644 24.04 -30.43 1.06
C THR A 644 24.80 -30.90 2.31
N HIS A 645 24.39 -30.49 3.51
CA HIS A 645 25.05 -30.81 4.78
C HIS A 645 24.03 -31.03 5.91
N GLU A 646 24.38 -31.80 6.93
CA GLU A 646 23.48 -32.11 8.07
C GLU A 646 23.20 -30.92 8.99
N ASN A 647 23.91 -29.80 8.85
CA ASN A 647 23.81 -28.65 9.76
C ASN A 647 23.07 -27.45 9.16
N PHE A 648 22.51 -27.57 7.96
CA PHE A 648 21.76 -26.50 7.31
C PHE A 648 20.66 -27.07 6.42
N THR A 649 19.47 -26.46 6.44
CA THR A 649 18.41 -26.73 5.46
C THR A 649 17.48 -25.53 5.32
N VAL A 650 16.78 -25.44 4.20
CA VAL A 650 15.70 -24.47 3.96
C VAL A 650 14.40 -25.24 3.77
N VAL A 651 13.36 -24.85 4.51
CA VAL A 651 12.04 -25.48 4.44
C VAL A 651 10.98 -24.42 4.12
N ILE A 652 10.18 -24.67 3.08
CA ILE A 652 9.06 -23.80 2.69
C ILE A 652 7.88 -23.99 3.65
N GLN A 653 7.22 -22.89 4.04
CA GLN A 653 5.93 -22.88 4.73
C GLN A 653 4.87 -22.24 3.81
N PRO A 654 4.00 -23.04 3.16
CA PRO A 654 3.12 -22.56 2.08
C PRO A 654 1.75 -22.03 2.55
N PHE A 655 1.48 -21.97 3.85
CA PHE A 655 0.13 -21.69 4.38
C PHE A 655 -0.46 -20.32 3.94
N LEU A 656 0.35 -19.39 3.45
CA LEU A 656 -0.12 -18.11 2.89
C LEU A 656 -0.47 -18.13 1.40
N GLN A 657 -0.39 -19.30 0.74
CA GLN A 657 -0.72 -19.41 -0.69
C GLN A 657 -2.22 -19.19 -0.96
N ASN A 658 -3.10 -19.60 -0.04
CA ASN A 658 -4.54 -19.41 -0.14
C ASN A 658 -5.09 -18.76 1.15
N VAL A 659 -5.25 -17.44 1.14
CA VAL A 659 -5.72 -16.67 2.31
C VAL A 659 -7.22 -16.42 2.23
N GLU A 660 -7.94 -16.69 3.32
CA GLU A 660 -9.34 -16.37 3.49
C GLU A 660 -9.53 -15.12 4.37
N ILE A 661 -10.33 -14.15 3.89
CA ILE A 661 -10.61 -12.91 4.64
C ILE A 661 -11.66 -13.19 5.72
N PRO A 662 -11.41 -12.77 6.98
CA PRO A 662 -12.34 -12.99 8.07
C PRO A 662 -13.66 -12.25 7.82
N ARG A 663 -14.80 -12.88 8.12
CA ARG A 663 -16.14 -12.29 7.95
C ARG A 663 -16.93 -12.29 9.25
N GLY A 664 -17.59 -11.17 9.54
CA GLY A 664 -18.53 -11.01 10.64
C GLY A 664 -19.83 -11.80 10.42
N GLN A 665 -20.69 -11.80 11.44
CA GLN A 665 -22.00 -12.46 11.39
C GLN A 665 -22.95 -11.85 10.34
N ASP A 666 -22.72 -10.59 9.97
CA ASP A 666 -23.43 -9.85 8.93
C ASP A 666 -22.91 -10.14 7.52
N GLY A 667 -21.85 -10.95 7.39
CA GLY A 667 -21.21 -11.31 6.12
C GLY A 667 -20.17 -10.31 5.63
N HIS A 668 -20.00 -9.16 6.30
CA HIS A 668 -18.96 -8.18 5.96
C HIS A 668 -17.59 -8.59 6.51
N PRO A 669 -16.47 -8.17 5.89
CA PRO A 669 -15.15 -8.40 6.45
C PRO A 669 -14.96 -7.92 7.89
N ASP A 670 -14.43 -8.77 8.78
CA ASP A 670 -14.09 -8.42 10.17
C ASP A 670 -12.71 -7.74 10.22
N VAL A 671 -12.73 -6.41 10.23
CA VAL A 671 -11.51 -5.58 10.26
C VAL A 671 -10.72 -5.67 11.57
N SER A 672 -11.24 -6.31 12.62
CA SER A 672 -10.50 -6.42 13.89
C SER A 672 -9.23 -7.28 13.82
N TYR A 673 -9.07 -8.07 12.76
CA TYR A 673 -7.84 -8.82 12.45
C TYR A 673 -6.77 -7.96 11.76
N PHE A 674 -7.10 -6.73 11.40
CA PHE A 674 -6.22 -5.80 10.69
C PHE A 674 -5.99 -4.54 11.51
N ALA A 675 -4.84 -3.92 11.29
CA ALA A 675 -4.52 -2.59 11.76
C ALA A 675 -5.46 -1.57 11.10
N PRO A 676 -5.45 -0.30 11.53
CA PRO A 676 -6.38 0.73 11.05
C PRO A 676 -6.26 1.06 9.56
N ASP A 677 -5.23 0.56 8.88
CA ASP A 677 -5.09 0.63 7.42
C ASP A 677 -5.82 -0.47 6.65
N CYS A 678 -6.39 -1.45 7.35
CA CYS A 678 -7.02 -2.64 6.77
C CYS A 678 -6.11 -3.46 5.85
N PHE A 679 -4.80 -3.35 6.00
CA PHE A 679 -3.83 -4.05 5.16
C PHE A 679 -2.84 -4.83 6.02
N HIS A 680 -2.20 -4.17 6.98
CA HIS A 680 -1.35 -4.88 7.94
C HIS A 680 -2.23 -5.61 8.97
N PRO A 681 -1.86 -6.83 9.40
CA PRO A 681 -2.58 -7.52 10.47
C PRO A 681 -2.45 -6.78 11.81
N SER A 682 -3.51 -6.78 12.63
CA SER A 682 -3.46 -6.33 14.03
C SER A 682 -2.81 -7.38 14.93
N GLN A 683 -2.71 -7.12 16.24
CA GLN A 683 -2.29 -8.11 17.23
C GLN A 683 -3.09 -9.41 17.14
N LYS A 684 -4.40 -9.32 16.85
CA LYS A 684 -5.29 -10.47 16.66
C LYS A 684 -4.86 -11.29 15.43
N GLY A 685 -4.58 -10.62 14.30
CA GLY A 685 -4.10 -11.27 13.08
C GLY A 685 -2.70 -11.87 13.23
N HIS A 686 -1.77 -11.15 13.86
CA HIS A 686 -0.42 -11.65 14.15
C HIS A 686 -0.43 -12.90 15.04
N SER A 687 -1.33 -12.97 16.02
CA SER A 687 -1.47 -14.14 16.88
C SER A 687 -1.90 -15.39 16.09
N GLN A 688 -2.78 -15.24 15.10
CA GLN A 688 -3.19 -16.35 14.22
C GLN A 688 -2.06 -16.76 13.26
N LEU A 689 -1.32 -15.79 12.70
CA LEU A 689 -0.14 -16.08 11.88
C LEU A 689 0.92 -16.86 12.65
N ALA A 690 1.16 -16.52 13.92
CA ALA A 690 2.11 -17.22 14.78
C ALA A 690 1.69 -18.69 15.04
N ARG A 691 0.39 -18.93 15.29
CA ARG A 691 -0.17 -20.29 15.45
C ARG A 691 -0.04 -21.12 14.18
N ALA A 692 -0.37 -20.53 13.03
CA ALA A 692 -0.22 -21.17 11.73
C ALA A 692 1.25 -21.53 11.44
N LEU A 693 2.19 -20.60 11.69
CA LEU A 693 3.61 -20.85 11.50
C LEU A 693 4.14 -21.98 12.37
N TRP A 694 3.78 -21.98 13.66
CA TRP A 694 4.18 -23.02 14.59
C TRP A 694 3.75 -24.41 14.10
N ASN A 695 2.46 -24.54 13.75
CA ASN A 695 1.92 -25.79 13.24
C ASN A 695 2.58 -26.20 11.90
N ALA A 696 2.80 -25.23 10.99
CA ALA A 696 3.47 -25.48 9.72
C ALA A 696 4.92 -25.99 9.93
N VAL A 697 5.67 -25.43 10.88
CA VAL A 697 7.05 -25.86 11.18
C VAL A 697 7.08 -27.30 11.72
N LEU A 698 6.05 -27.76 12.42
CA LEU A 698 5.94 -29.15 12.92
C LEU A 698 5.47 -30.13 11.83
N GLN A 699 4.67 -29.69 10.86
CA GLN A 699 4.11 -30.55 9.83
C GLN A 699 5.20 -31.17 8.93
N PRO A 700 5.09 -32.46 8.58
CA PRO A 700 5.97 -33.10 7.62
C PRO A 700 5.95 -32.38 6.25
N VAL A 701 7.11 -32.29 5.61
CA VAL A 701 7.22 -31.78 4.23
C VAL A 701 6.38 -32.66 3.30
N GLY A 702 5.53 -32.02 2.47
CA GLY A 702 4.51 -32.66 1.65
C GLY A 702 3.11 -32.76 2.29
N GLN A 703 2.99 -32.46 3.59
CA GLN A 703 1.70 -32.38 4.31
C GLN A 703 1.48 -31.02 4.97
N LYS A 704 2.31 -30.02 4.62
CA LYS A 704 2.17 -28.67 5.15
C LYS A 704 0.92 -28.01 4.57
N ALA A 705 0.17 -27.32 5.42
CA ALA A 705 -1.00 -26.55 4.98
C ALA A 705 -0.59 -25.47 3.96
N ASP A 706 -1.39 -25.30 2.93
CA ASP A 706 -1.25 -24.30 1.87
C ASP A 706 -2.33 -23.20 1.94
N SER A 707 -3.14 -23.22 3.01
CA SER A 707 -4.20 -22.23 3.26
C SER A 707 -4.15 -21.66 4.67
N PHE A 708 -4.70 -20.44 4.79
CA PHE A 708 -4.77 -19.69 6.04
C PHE A 708 -6.10 -18.96 6.17
N ASP A 709 -6.82 -19.26 7.25
CA ASP A 709 -8.04 -18.57 7.64
C ASP A 709 -7.80 -17.85 8.97
N PHE A 710 -8.01 -16.54 8.99
CA PHE A 710 -7.88 -15.69 10.19
C PHE A 710 -8.84 -16.09 11.31
N MET A 711 -10.02 -16.64 10.98
CA MET A 711 -11.05 -17.03 11.93
C MET A 711 -10.94 -18.47 12.41
N ALA A 712 -10.02 -19.26 11.84
CA ALA A 712 -9.83 -20.63 12.25
C ALA A 712 -9.47 -20.73 13.74
N ASP A 713 -10.02 -21.74 14.42
CA ASP A 713 -9.64 -22.11 15.78
C ASP A 713 -8.33 -22.90 15.74
N ILE A 714 -7.22 -22.19 15.47
CA ILE A 714 -5.89 -22.80 15.33
C ILE A 714 -5.34 -23.13 16.71
N VAL A 715 -5.46 -24.39 17.11
CA VAL A 715 -4.83 -24.91 18.34
C VAL A 715 -3.34 -25.15 18.10
N LEU A 716 -2.49 -24.75 19.05
CA LEU A 716 -1.05 -25.04 19.01
C LEU A 716 -0.81 -26.55 19.15
N GLY A 717 -0.29 -27.16 18.10
CA GLY A 717 0.06 -28.58 18.08
C GLY A 717 1.31 -28.89 18.89
N CYS A 718 1.49 -30.16 19.23
CA CYS A 718 2.69 -30.67 19.91
C CYS A 718 3.49 -31.59 18.99
N PRO A 719 4.84 -31.60 19.09
CA PRO A 719 5.64 -32.60 18.38
C PRO A 719 5.17 -34.01 18.72
N ALA A 720 4.97 -34.85 17.71
CA ALA A 720 4.51 -36.21 17.91
C ALA A 720 5.60 -37.05 18.60
N GLN A 721 5.22 -38.00 19.47
CA GLN A 721 6.18 -38.78 20.24
C GLN A 721 7.10 -39.65 19.36
N ASP A 722 6.59 -40.12 18.22
CA ASP A 722 7.33 -40.88 17.20
C ASP A 722 8.10 -39.99 16.22
N LYS A 723 7.76 -38.70 16.12
CA LYS A 723 8.41 -37.69 15.27
C LYS A 723 8.55 -36.35 16.01
N PRO A 724 9.42 -36.26 17.03
CA PRO A 724 9.49 -35.09 17.91
C PRO A 724 10.25 -33.90 17.30
N PHE A 725 10.56 -33.94 16.01
CA PHE A 725 11.47 -33.00 15.34
C PHE A 725 10.71 -31.93 14.55
N LEU A 726 11.37 -30.80 14.31
CA LEU A 726 10.89 -29.82 13.32
C LEU A 726 10.89 -30.47 11.93
N GLY A 727 9.82 -30.26 11.15
CA GLY A 727 9.61 -30.92 9.87
C GLY A 727 10.60 -30.47 8.80
N THR A 728 11.45 -31.39 8.34
CA THR A 728 12.43 -31.19 7.26
C THR A 728 12.22 -32.24 6.17
N TYR A 729 12.76 -32.06 4.97
CA TYR A 729 12.60 -33.01 3.86
C TYR A 729 13.05 -34.43 4.28
N LYS A 730 14.20 -34.53 4.96
CA LYS A 730 14.81 -35.81 5.35
C LYS A 730 14.00 -36.57 6.40
N ASN A 731 13.53 -35.90 7.46
CA ASN A 731 12.75 -36.56 8.52
C ASN A 731 11.27 -36.75 8.15
N SER A 732 10.83 -36.18 7.02
CA SER A 732 9.50 -36.38 6.46
C SER A 732 9.43 -37.52 5.44
N ASN A 733 10.56 -38.17 5.12
CA ASN A 733 10.69 -39.09 3.97
C ASN A 733 10.26 -38.46 2.63
N TYR A 734 10.43 -37.14 2.50
CA TYR A 734 10.15 -36.43 1.26
C TYR A 734 11.36 -36.57 0.34
N THR A 735 11.15 -37.12 -0.85
CA THR A 735 12.18 -37.19 -1.89
C THR A 735 11.88 -36.08 -2.90
N PRO A 736 12.72 -35.04 -3.01
CA PRO A 736 12.56 -34.04 -4.06
C PRO A 736 12.58 -34.76 -5.42
N VAL A 737 11.69 -34.36 -6.33
CA VAL A 737 11.65 -34.93 -7.68
C VAL A 737 12.93 -34.49 -8.41
N GLU A 738 13.97 -35.33 -8.41
CA GLU A 738 15.17 -35.08 -9.20
C GLU A 738 14.79 -35.07 -10.70
N PRO A 739 15.15 -34.03 -11.46
CA PRO A 739 15.17 -34.13 -12.91
C PRO A 739 16.29 -35.11 -13.29
N THR A 740 15.92 -36.33 -13.67
CA THR A 740 16.85 -37.37 -14.11
C THR A 740 17.70 -36.86 -15.29
N SER A 741 19.02 -36.90 -15.13
CA SER A 741 20.03 -36.48 -16.11
C SER A 741 20.39 -37.58 -17.12
N GLU A 742 19.48 -38.51 -17.40
CA GLU A 742 19.66 -39.42 -18.52
C GLU A 742 19.44 -38.68 -19.85
N PRO A 743 20.20 -38.97 -20.91
CA PRO A 743 19.97 -38.40 -22.23
C PRO A 743 18.65 -38.96 -22.77
N ILE A 744 17.57 -38.23 -22.50
CA ILE A 744 16.25 -38.51 -23.04
C ILE A 744 16.30 -38.17 -24.55
N GLU A 745 16.39 -39.19 -25.40
CA GLU A 745 16.24 -39.04 -26.87
C GLU A 745 14.77 -38.86 -27.29
N ASN A 746 13.86 -38.75 -26.32
CA ASN A 746 12.41 -38.82 -26.50
C ASN A 746 11.72 -37.65 -25.76
N TRP A 747 11.28 -36.64 -26.50
CA TRP A 747 10.60 -35.46 -25.97
C TRP A 747 9.07 -35.60 -25.98
N GLY A 748 8.60 -36.82 -25.86
CA GLY A 748 7.19 -37.18 -25.76
C GLY A 748 6.63 -37.05 -24.35
N SER A 749 5.36 -37.38 -24.23
CA SER A 749 4.62 -37.36 -22.97
C SER A 749 3.68 -38.58 -22.90
N GLU A 750 3.21 -38.88 -21.69
CA GLU A 750 2.23 -39.89 -21.40
C GLU A 750 0.89 -39.22 -21.09
N LEU A 751 -0.17 -39.70 -21.74
CA LEU A 751 -1.51 -39.17 -21.58
C LEU A 751 -2.46 -40.30 -21.17
N SER A 752 -2.75 -40.38 -19.87
CA SER A 752 -3.59 -41.42 -19.27
C SER A 752 -4.94 -40.87 -18.83
N CYS A 753 -5.78 -40.45 -19.79
CA CYS A 753 -7.12 -39.95 -19.49
C CYS A 753 -8.15 -41.08 -19.42
N SER A 754 -9.03 -41.05 -18.41
CA SER A 754 -10.10 -42.04 -18.19
C SER A 754 -11.18 -42.01 -19.27
N GLU A 755 -11.47 -40.84 -19.85
CA GLU A 755 -12.35 -40.68 -21.01
C GLU A 755 -11.58 -40.12 -22.21
N GLN A 756 -11.50 -40.91 -23.29
CA GLN A 756 -10.87 -40.52 -24.56
C GLN A 756 -11.87 -40.53 -25.74
N SER A 757 -13.12 -40.92 -25.48
CA SER A 757 -14.14 -41.09 -26.50
C SER A 757 -14.65 -39.73 -27.02
N PRO A 758 -14.92 -39.59 -28.33
CA PRO A 758 -15.64 -38.44 -28.88
C PRO A 758 -17.01 -38.23 -28.22
N SER A 759 -17.62 -37.06 -28.42
CA SER A 759 -18.99 -36.82 -27.97
C SER A 759 -19.95 -37.83 -28.59
N ASN A 760 -20.95 -38.28 -27.82
CA ASN A 760 -22.00 -39.21 -28.30
C ASN A 760 -22.72 -38.68 -29.57
N ARG A 761 -22.74 -37.36 -29.75
CA ARG A 761 -23.20 -36.67 -30.94
C ARG A 761 -22.19 -35.56 -31.27
N VAL A 762 -21.89 -35.38 -32.55
CA VAL A 762 -21.05 -34.25 -33.02
C VAL A 762 -21.71 -32.94 -32.57
N PRO A 763 -21.02 -32.10 -31.79
CA PRO A 763 -21.59 -30.88 -31.25
C PRO A 763 -21.87 -29.87 -32.38
N THR A 764 -22.91 -29.07 -32.21
CA THR A 764 -23.21 -27.95 -33.12
C THR A 764 -22.64 -26.63 -32.63
N SER A 765 -22.34 -26.53 -31.34
CA SER A 765 -21.73 -25.36 -30.72
C SER A 765 -20.27 -25.63 -30.37
N VAL A 766 -19.41 -24.64 -30.63
CA VAL A 766 -17.98 -24.67 -30.30
C VAL A 766 -17.76 -24.69 -28.80
N HIS A 767 -18.74 -24.21 -28.03
CA HIS A 767 -18.71 -24.16 -26.57
C HIS A 767 -18.93 -25.55 -25.91
N GLU A 768 -19.33 -26.55 -26.70
CA GLU A 768 -19.49 -27.95 -26.29
C GLU A 768 -18.46 -28.87 -26.96
N LEU A 769 -17.43 -28.29 -27.60
CA LEU A 769 -16.44 -29.03 -28.38
C LEU A 769 -15.49 -29.81 -27.49
N ARG A 770 -15.43 -31.14 -27.62
CA ARG A 770 -14.44 -31.99 -26.95
C ARG A 770 -13.23 -32.26 -27.86
N PRO A 771 -12.06 -32.64 -27.31
CA PRO A 771 -10.90 -32.98 -28.14
C PRO A 771 -11.16 -34.06 -29.18
N GLY A 772 -11.97 -35.08 -28.85
CA GLY A 772 -12.33 -36.17 -29.77
C GLY A 772 -13.23 -35.76 -30.94
N ASP A 773 -13.87 -34.60 -30.86
CA ASP A 773 -14.77 -34.09 -31.91
C ASP A 773 -14.00 -33.37 -33.05
N ILE A 774 -12.75 -32.97 -32.80
CA ILE A 774 -11.90 -32.31 -33.79
C ILE A 774 -11.50 -33.31 -34.86
N ARG A 775 -11.87 -33.03 -36.11
CA ARG A 775 -11.56 -33.89 -37.26
C ARG A 775 -10.42 -33.33 -38.11
N VAL A 776 -10.27 -32.00 -38.13
CA VAL A 776 -9.33 -31.31 -39.00
C VAL A 776 -8.45 -30.38 -38.18
N ILE A 777 -7.15 -30.37 -38.45
CA ILE A 777 -6.18 -29.42 -37.87
C ILE A 777 -5.52 -28.61 -38.97
N GLY A 778 -5.34 -27.31 -38.73
CA GLY A 778 -4.71 -26.35 -39.63
C GLY A 778 -3.82 -25.38 -38.85
N ALA A 779 -2.83 -24.80 -39.51
CA ALA A 779 -2.00 -23.79 -38.89
C ALA A 779 -1.45 -22.81 -39.91
N LEU A 780 -1.36 -21.56 -39.49
CA LEU A 780 -0.70 -20.48 -40.22
C LEU A 780 0.29 -19.80 -39.28
N GLY A 781 1.41 -19.33 -39.82
CA GLY A 781 2.51 -18.90 -39.00
C GLY A 781 3.77 -18.50 -39.75
N ASP A 782 4.83 -18.35 -38.97
CA ASP A 782 6.20 -18.07 -39.41
C ASP A 782 7.14 -19.28 -39.26
N SER A 783 8.44 -19.05 -39.14
CA SER A 783 9.47 -20.08 -38.97
C SER A 783 9.29 -20.97 -37.74
N LEU A 784 8.63 -20.50 -36.67
CA LEU A 784 8.32 -21.34 -35.51
C LEU A 784 7.27 -22.39 -35.86
N THR A 785 6.29 -22.04 -36.69
CA THR A 785 5.23 -22.95 -37.14
C THR A 785 5.70 -23.91 -38.24
N THR A 786 6.77 -23.57 -38.98
CA THR A 786 7.46 -24.52 -39.88
C THR A 786 8.51 -25.38 -39.17
N ALA A 787 8.72 -25.17 -37.87
CA ALA A 787 9.67 -25.88 -37.02
C ALA A 787 11.14 -25.75 -37.46
N VAL A 788 11.55 -24.55 -37.89
CA VAL A 788 12.97 -24.28 -38.17
C VAL A 788 13.81 -24.60 -36.94
N GLY A 789 14.96 -25.26 -37.14
CA GLY A 789 15.90 -25.57 -36.07
C GLY A 789 15.52 -26.74 -35.16
N ALA A 790 14.42 -27.44 -35.44
CA ALA A 790 13.98 -28.58 -34.62
C ALA A 790 15.08 -29.66 -34.49
N LYS A 791 15.75 -30.03 -35.60
CA LYS A 791 16.92 -30.92 -35.57
C LYS A 791 18.20 -30.11 -35.68
N THR A 792 18.94 -30.03 -34.57
CA THR A 792 20.24 -29.36 -34.55
C THR A 792 21.32 -30.19 -35.28
N PRO A 793 22.28 -29.55 -35.99
CA PRO A 793 22.46 -28.10 -36.17
C PRO A 793 21.76 -27.52 -37.42
N ASP A 794 20.78 -28.21 -38.02
CA ASP A 794 20.16 -27.80 -39.29
C ASP A 794 19.13 -26.67 -39.12
N LEU A 795 19.45 -25.50 -39.68
CA LEU A 795 18.60 -24.31 -39.72
C LEU A 795 17.99 -24.05 -41.11
N GLN A 796 18.33 -24.86 -42.11
CA GLN A 796 17.91 -24.63 -43.51
C GLN A 796 16.66 -25.43 -43.88
N THR A 797 16.37 -26.50 -43.17
CA THR A 797 15.20 -27.35 -43.40
C THR A 797 13.98 -26.90 -42.58
N ASP A 798 12.81 -26.84 -43.23
CA ASP A 798 11.52 -26.71 -42.53
C ASP A 798 11.09 -28.10 -42.05
N TRP A 799 11.23 -28.39 -40.75
CA TRP A 799 10.84 -29.67 -40.16
C TRP A 799 9.34 -29.73 -39.86
N ARG A 800 8.50 -29.53 -40.87
CA ARG A 800 7.04 -29.39 -40.71
C ARG A 800 6.39 -30.55 -39.95
N GLY A 801 6.90 -31.78 -40.09
CA GLY A 801 6.43 -32.93 -39.33
C GLY A 801 6.69 -32.87 -37.82
N LEU A 802 7.64 -32.05 -37.36
CA LEU A 802 7.98 -31.78 -35.96
C LEU A 802 7.40 -30.46 -35.43
N SER A 803 6.55 -29.78 -36.22
CA SER A 803 5.92 -28.54 -35.79
C SER A 803 5.07 -28.75 -34.54
N TRP A 804 5.32 -27.93 -33.52
CA TRP A 804 4.66 -28.02 -32.22
C TRP A 804 3.12 -27.92 -32.32
N SER A 805 2.60 -27.14 -33.27
CA SER A 805 1.16 -26.89 -33.43
C SER A 805 0.47 -27.74 -34.50
N ILE A 806 1.21 -28.32 -35.47
CA ILE A 806 0.60 -29.06 -36.59
C ILE A 806 1.43 -30.23 -37.15
N GLY A 807 2.59 -30.54 -36.59
CA GLY A 807 3.41 -31.70 -37.00
C GLY A 807 2.84 -33.02 -36.47
N GLY A 808 2.86 -34.08 -37.29
CA GLY A 808 2.34 -35.40 -36.91
C GLY A 808 3.35 -36.54 -37.02
N ASP A 809 4.65 -36.23 -37.15
CA ASP A 809 5.71 -37.24 -37.11
C ASP A 809 5.79 -37.88 -35.71
N GLU A 810 6.19 -39.15 -35.67
CA GLU A 810 6.29 -39.98 -34.45
C GLU A 810 4.96 -40.14 -33.67
N THR A 811 5.03 -40.80 -32.52
CA THR A 811 3.92 -40.92 -31.56
C THR A 811 4.06 -39.89 -30.44
N LEU A 812 2.97 -39.64 -29.69
CA LEU A 812 3.00 -38.76 -28.52
C LEU A 812 4.07 -39.18 -27.51
N GLU A 813 4.26 -40.48 -27.35
CA GLU A 813 5.22 -41.05 -26.42
C GLU A 813 6.67 -40.75 -26.79
N ILE A 814 6.94 -40.33 -28.03
CA ILE A 814 8.27 -40.02 -28.61
C ILE A 814 8.46 -38.51 -28.81
N GLN A 815 7.46 -37.82 -29.35
CA GLN A 815 7.49 -36.40 -29.63
C GLN A 815 6.13 -35.77 -29.36
N ALA A 816 6.08 -34.81 -28.43
CA ALA A 816 4.88 -34.03 -28.22
C ALA A 816 4.68 -33.02 -29.36
N THR A 817 3.54 -33.12 -30.02
CA THR A 817 2.98 -32.12 -30.93
C THR A 817 1.47 -32.06 -30.69
N LEU A 818 0.82 -30.95 -31.01
CA LEU A 818 -0.63 -30.86 -30.84
C LEU A 818 -1.39 -31.97 -31.60
N PRO A 819 -1.05 -32.32 -32.86
CA PRO A 819 -1.65 -33.48 -33.52
C PRO A 819 -1.37 -34.82 -32.81
N ASN A 820 -0.16 -35.03 -32.27
CA ASN A 820 0.17 -36.27 -31.57
C ASN A 820 -0.66 -36.45 -30.30
N ILE A 821 -0.97 -35.34 -29.60
CA ILE A 821 -1.87 -35.34 -28.45
C ILE A 821 -3.31 -35.63 -28.90
N LEU A 822 -3.81 -34.90 -29.91
CA LEU A 822 -5.18 -35.06 -30.43
C LEU A 822 -5.45 -36.45 -31.02
N LYS A 823 -4.45 -37.11 -31.62
CA LYS A 823 -4.56 -38.49 -32.14
C LYS A 823 -4.91 -39.51 -31.05
N LYS A 824 -4.67 -39.22 -29.76
CA LYS A 824 -5.12 -40.05 -28.63
C LYS A 824 -6.63 -40.01 -28.42
N PHE A 825 -7.28 -38.91 -28.78
CA PHE A 825 -8.74 -38.74 -28.68
C PHE A 825 -9.44 -39.06 -30.01
N ASN A 826 -8.82 -38.71 -31.14
CA ASN A 826 -9.34 -39.01 -32.48
C ASN A 826 -8.22 -39.49 -33.41
N PRO A 827 -8.07 -40.82 -33.61
CA PRO A 827 -7.03 -41.37 -34.49
C PRO A 827 -7.25 -41.04 -35.98
N ASN A 828 -8.42 -40.53 -36.36
CA ASN A 828 -8.74 -40.13 -37.74
C ASN A 828 -8.51 -38.64 -38.01
N LEU A 829 -7.76 -37.93 -37.15
CA LEU A 829 -7.40 -36.53 -37.34
C LEU A 829 -6.73 -36.34 -38.72
N PHE A 830 -7.13 -35.30 -39.45
CA PHE A 830 -6.60 -34.99 -40.78
C PHE A 830 -6.04 -33.55 -40.83
N GLY A 831 -5.08 -33.30 -41.72
CA GLY A 831 -4.54 -31.95 -41.99
C GLY A 831 -3.17 -31.66 -41.37
N PHE A 832 -2.67 -32.52 -40.47
CA PHE A 832 -1.32 -32.37 -39.91
C PHE A 832 -0.22 -32.56 -40.97
N SER A 833 0.92 -31.90 -40.78
CA SER A 833 2.10 -32.04 -41.64
C SER A 833 2.96 -33.24 -41.23
N THR A 834 3.66 -33.84 -42.19
CA THR A 834 4.68 -34.88 -41.94
C THR A 834 5.97 -34.56 -42.71
N GLY A 835 7.11 -35.07 -42.24
CA GLY A 835 8.40 -34.86 -42.92
C GLY A 835 8.77 -33.39 -43.15
N THR A 836 9.42 -33.10 -44.28
CA THR A 836 10.03 -31.79 -44.57
C THR A 836 9.62 -31.17 -45.89
N SER A 837 8.84 -31.88 -46.73
CA SER A 837 8.50 -31.42 -48.08
C SER A 837 7.24 -30.56 -48.10
N LYS A 838 7.05 -29.79 -49.18
CA LYS A 838 5.82 -28.99 -49.35
C LYS A 838 4.60 -29.87 -49.63
N GLU A 839 4.81 -31.01 -50.30
CA GLU A 839 3.76 -31.99 -50.61
C GLU A 839 3.23 -32.69 -49.36
N THR A 840 4.04 -32.76 -48.30
CA THR A 840 3.66 -33.34 -47.00
C THR A 840 3.28 -32.28 -45.96
N ALA A 841 3.10 -31.02 -46.37
CA ALA A 841 2.74 -29.92 -45.48
C ALA A 841 1.29 -29.99 -44.97
N GLY A 842 0.41 -30.80 -45.57
CA GLY A 842 -0.98 -30.89 -45.16
C GLY A 842 -1.67 -29.52 -45.19
N PHE A 843 -2.22 -29.09 -44.04
CA PHE A 843 -2.82 -27.77 -43.82
C PHE A 843 -1.92 -26.82 -43.01
N ASN A 844 -0.60 -27.07 -43.00
CA ASN A 844 0.41 -26.14 -42.51
C ASN A 844 0.80 -25.15 -43.62
N VAL A 845 0.15 -23.99 -43.64
CA VAL A 845 0.40 -22.90 -44.61
C VAL A 845 1.42 -21.88 -44.10
N ALA A 846 2.13 -22.17 -43.02
CA ALA A 846 3.15 -21.28 -42.47
C ALA A 846 4.34 -21.10 -43.43
N GLU A 847 4.90 -19.90 -43.43
CA GLU A 847 6.05 -19.52 -44.26
C GLU A 847 7.19 -18.97 -43.40
N ARG A 848 8.42 -19.44 -43.63
CA ARG A 848 9.60 -19.11 -42.82
C ARG A 848 9.80 -17.61 -42.54
N ASN A 849 9.53 -16.75 -43.52
CA ASN A 849 9.75 -15.30 -43.43
C ASN A 849 8.44 -14.50 -43.33
N ALA A 850 7.36 -15.14 -42.87
CA ALA A 850 6.08 -14.46 -42.72
C ALA A 850 6.16 -13.35 -41.66
N THR A 851 5.58 -12.21 -41.98
CA THR A 851 5.22 -11.17 -41.01
C THR A 851 3.70 -11.07 -40.94
N ALA A 852 3.18 -10.19 -40.08
CA ALA A 852 1.74 -10.00 -39.91
C ALA A 852 1.00 -9.77 -41.24
N ARG A 853 1.63 -9.05 -42.19
CA ARG A 853 1.06 -8.75 -43.52
C ARG A 853 0.72 -10.01 -44.33
N ASN A 854 1.39 -11.12 -44.07
CA ASN A 854 1.22 -12.38 -44.78
C ASN A 854 0.03 -13.18 -44.23
N MET A 855 -0.44 -12.91 -43.01
CA MET A 855 -1.51 -13.68 -42.36
C MET A 855 -2.79 -13.77 -43.21
N PRO A 856 -3.32 -12.68 -43.82
CA PRO A 856 -4.53 -12.78 -44.63
C PRO A 856 -4.36 -13.62 -45.90
N ALA A 857 -3.15 -13.70 -46.46
CA ALA A 857 -2.86 -14.55 -47.61
C ALA A 857 -2.85 -16.02 -47.21
N GLN A 858 -2.14 -16.36 -46.12
CA GLN A 858 -2.13 -17.71 -45.56
C GLN A 858 -3.54 -18.17 -45.15
N ALA A 859 -4.36 -17.27 -44.60
CA ALA A 859 -5.76 -17.57 -44.27
C ALA A 859 -6.57 -18.02 -45.49
N ARG A 860 -6.50 -17.27 -46.60
CA ARG A 860 -7.21 -17.62 -47.85
C ARG A 860 -6.72 -18.94 -48.41
N GLU A 861 -5.41 -19.16 -48.42
CA GLU A 861 -4.82 -20.42 -48.88
C GLU A 861 -5.33 -21.60 -48.05
N LEU A 862 -5.33 -21.47 -46.71
CA LEU A 862 -5.84 -22.50 -45.81
C LEU A 862 -7.32 -22.81 -46.06
N VAL A 863 -8.14 -21.77 -46.25
CA VAL A 863 -9.57 -21.95 -46.57
C VAL A 863 -9.75 -22.69 -47.89
N GLU A 864 -9.01 -22.33 -48.94
CA GLU A 864 -9.12 -23.00 -50.25
C GLU A 864 -8.63 -24.46 -50.18
N LEU A 865 -7.55 -24.73 -49.46
CA LEU A 865 -7.06 -26.10 -49.24
C LEU A 865 -8.10 -26.96 -48.50
N MET A 866 -8.73 -26.40 -47.46
CA MET A 866 -9.80 -27.10 -46.74
C MET A 866 -11.03 -27.31 -47.64
N ARG A 867 -11.43 -26.31 -48.42
CA ARG A 867 -12.61 -26.37 -49.30
C ARG A 867 -12.45 -27.36 -50.44
N SER A 868 -11.25 -27.48 -51.00
CA SER A 868 -10.93 -28.35 -52.12
C SER A 868 -10.61 -29.80 -51.72
N SER A 869 -10.37 -30.06 -50.44
CA SER A 869 -10.03 -31.40 -49.95
C SER A 869 -11.24 -32.34 -49.96
N SER A 870 -11.13 -33.44 -50.70
CA SER A 870 -12.14 -34.52 -50.70
C SER A 870 -12.11 -35.40 -49.45
N LYS A 871 -11.13 -35.21 -48.56
CA LYS A 871 -10.93 -36.00 -47.34
C LYS A 871 -11.66 -35.42 -46.12
N ILE A 872 -12.19 -34.21 -46.21
CA ILE A 872 -12.92 -33.56 -45.12
C ILE A 872 -14.32 -33.15 -45.59
N ASN A 873 -15.29 -33.19 -44.69
CA ASN A 873 -16.56 -32.51 -44.89
C ASN A 873 -16.40 -31.05 -44.48
N PHE A 874 -16.17 -30.17 -45.46
CA PHE A 874 -15.92 -28.75 -45.21
C PHE A 874 -16.99 -28.09 -44.33
N LYS A 875 -18.26 -28.51 -44.40
CA LYS A 875 -19.35 -27.92 -43.61
C LYS A 875 -19.48 -28.52 -42.21
N GLU A 876 -19.33 -29.84 -42.09
CA GLU A 876 -19.70 -30.57 -40.88
C GLU A 876 -18.52 -30.90 -39.96
N ASP A 877 -17.30 -31.00 -40.49
CA ASP A 877 -16.14 -31.38 -39.68
C ASP A 877 -15.66 -30.22 -38.83
N TRP A 878 -15.40 -30.44 -37.54
CA TRP A 878 -14.78 -29.44 -36.67
C TRP A 878 -13.30 -29.24 -37.01
N LYS A 879 -12.90 -27.96 -37.13
CA LYS A 879 -11.57 -27.53 -37.51
C LYS A 879 -10.90 -26.81 -36.33
N LEU A 880 -9.72 -27.25 -35.95
CA LEU A 880 -8.85 -26.56 -35.01
C LEU A 880 -7.74 -25.84 -35.78
N ILE A 881 -7.67 -24.52 -35.69
CA ILE A 881 -6.67 -23.72 -36.40
C ILE A 881 -5.77 -23.01 -35.39
N THR A 882 -4.45 -23.17 -35.51
CA THR A 882 -3.47 -22.45 -34.68
C THR A 882 -2.82 -21.31 -35.46
N VAL A 883 -2.78 -20.13 -34.85
CA VAL A 883 -2.19 -18.90 -35.41
C VAL A 883 -1.07 -18.42 -34.49
N LEU A 884 0.15 -18.29 -35.03
CA LEU A 884 1.28 -17.62 -34.39
C LEU A 884 2.14 -16.90 -35.44
N VAL A 885 2.05 -15.57 -35.47
CA VAL A 885 2.87 -14.67 -36.30
C VAL A 885 3.14 -13.40 -35.50
N GLY A 886 4.30 -12.76 -35.69
CA GLY A 886 4.59 -11.44 -35.13
C GLY A 886 6.02 -11.29 -34.61
N GLY A 887 6.75 -12.40 -34.40
CA GLY A 887 8.14 -12.36 -33.95
C GLY A 887 9.05 -11.60 -34.91
N SER A 888 8.86 -11.82 -36.22
CA SER A 888 9.59 -11.08 -37.27
C SER A 888 9.28 -9.58 -37.27
N ASP A 889 8.01 -9.21 -37.10
CA ASP A 889 7.57 -7.82 -37.03
C ASP A 889 8.26 -7.10 -35.86
N LEU A 890 8.25 -7.71 -34.66
CA LEU A 890 8.91 -7.16 -33.48
C LEU A 890 10.44 -7.08 -33.68
N CYS A 891 11.06 -8.13 -34.19
CA CYS A 891 12.51 -8.19 -34.42
C CYS A 891 13.02 -7.16 -35.43
N GLN A 892 12.15 -6.68 -36.32
CA GLN A 892 12.46 -5.69 -37.37
C GLN A 892 11.79 -4.33 -37.12
N TYR A 893 11.10 -4.14 -35.99
CA TYR A 893 10.35 -2.93 -35.67
C TYR A 893 11.16 -1.64 -35.83
N CYS A 894 12.37 -1.61 -35.27
CA CYS A 894 13.26 -0.45 -35.33
C CYS A 894 13.80 -0.14 -36.75
N LEU A 895 13.69 -1.08 -37.70
CA LEU A 895 14.13 -0.90 -39.09
C LEU A 895 13.03 -0.28 -39.96
N ASP A 896 11.77 -0.56 -39.64
CA ASP A 896 10.58 0.00 -40.30
C ASP A 896 9.40 0.03 -39.32
N LYS A 897 9.33 1.11 -38.53
CA LYS A 897 8.32 1.28 -37.47
C LYS A 897 6.90 1.40 -38.03
N GLU A 898 6.73 1.86 -39.27
CA GLU A 898 5.41 2.04 -39.87
C GLU A 898 4.84 0.68 -40.27
N THR A 899 5.60 -0.10 -41.05
CA THR A 899 5.17 -1.40 -41.56
C THR A 899 5.00 -2.41 -40.43
N ASN A 900 5.89 -2.39 -39.43
CA ASN A 900 5.91 -3.34 -38.30
C ASN A 900 5.25 -2.78 -37.02
N SER A 901 4.41 -1.76 -37.15
CA SER A 901 3.69 -1.19 -36.00
C SER A 901 2.65 -2.14 -35.41
N VAL A 902 2.36 -1.97 -34.11
CA VAL A 902 1.28 -2.68 -33.40
C VAL A 902 -0.05 -2.55 -34.14
N GLN A 903 -0.36 -1.35 -34.64
CA GLN A 903 -1.63 -1.09 -35.33
C GLN A 903 -1.73 -1.87 -36.65
N LYS A 904 -0.63 -2.00 -37.41
CA LYS A 904 -0.61 -2.83 -38.63
C LYS A 904 -0.73 -4.31 -38.28
N TYR A 905 -0.03 -4.77 -37.24
CA TYR A 905 -0.13 -6.15 -36.76
C TYR A 905 -1.59 -6.51 -36.40
N VAL A 906 -2.23 -5.72 -35.54
CA VAL A 906 -3.64 -5.93 -35.12
C VAL A 906 -4.58 -5.85 -36.31
N LYS A 907 -4.35 -4.92 -37.24
CA LYS A 907 -5.16 -4.81 -38.46
C LYS A 907 -5.07 -6.07 -39.32
N HIS A 908 -3.88 -6.60 -39.56
CA HIS A 908 -3.70 -7.82 -40.33
C HIS A 908 -4.24 -9.06 -39.61
N LEU A 909 -4.13 -9.11 -38.28
CA LEU A 909 -4.76 -10.14 -37.47
C LEU A 909 -6.29 -10.09 -37.60
N GLN A 910 -6.89 -8.90 -37.49
CA GLN A 910 -8.33 -8.73 -37.68
C GLN A 910 -8.76 -9.16 -39.09
N ASP A 911 -8.04 -8.75 -40.14
CA ASP A 911 -8.36 -9.14 -41.52
C ASP A 911 -8.31 -10.68 -41.71
N THR A 912 -7.37 -11.34 -41.02
CA THR A 912 -7.21 -12.81 -41.01
C THR A 912 -8.38 -13.50 -40.32
N LEU A 913 -8.73 -13.04 -39.12
CA LEU A 913 -9.85 -13.59 -38.35
C LEU A 913 -11.19 -13.31 -39.04
N ASP A 914 -11.36 -12.16 -39.70
CA ASP A 914 -12.54 -11.84 -40.50
C ASP A 914 -12.71 -12.78 -41.71
N ILE A 915 -11.62 -13.23 -42.35
CA ILE A 915 -11.66 -14.24 -43.42
C ILE A 915 -12.17 -15.57 -42.86
N PHE A 916 -11.61 -16.06 -41.75
CA PHE A 916 -12.06 -17.30 -41.14
C PHE A 916 -13.51 -17.22 -40.65
N TYR A 917 -13.87 -16.11 -40.01
CA TYR A 917 -15.22 -15.86 -39.53
C TYR A 917 -16.25 -15.80 -40.65
N LYS A 918 -15.85 -15.41 -41.86
CA LYS A 918 -16.75 -15.36 -43.02
C LYS A 918 -16.83 -16.69 -43.76
N GLU A 919 -15.72 -17.40 -43.90
CA GLU A 919 -15.59 -18.49 -44.87
C GLU A 919 -15.59 -19.90 -44.27
N LEU A 920 -15.24 -20.06 -42.99
CA LEU A 920 -15.14 -21.38 -42.36
C LEU A 920 -16.33 -21.65 -41.41
N PRO A 921 -17.03 -22.77 -41.59
CA PRO A 921 -17.98 -23.30 -40.59
C PRO A 921 -17.27 -24.21 -39.58
N ARG A 922 -17.79 -24.29 -38.35
CA ARG A 922 -17.32 -25.18 -37.27
C ARG A 922 -15.81 -25.06 -36.99
N VAL A 923 -15.40 -23.95 -36.39
CA VAL A 923 -13.98 -23.64 -36.15
C VAL A 923 -13.73 -23.25 -34.70
N PHE A 924 -12.64 -23.81 -34.15
CA PHE A 924 -11.97 -23.30 -32.97
C PHE A 924 -10.61 -22.73 -33.39
N ILE A 925 -10.33 -21.48 -33.08
CA ILE A 925 -9.05 -20.83 -33.38
C ILE A 925 -8.25 -20.65 -32.09
N ASN A 926 -7.07 -21.28 -32.04
CA ASN A 926 -6.01 -20.95 -31.11
C ASN A 926 -5.24 -19.74 -31.63
N MET A 927 -5.43 -18.57 -31.01
CA MET A 927 -4.51 -17.45 -31.19
C MET A 927 -3.44 -17.55 -30.11
N VAL A 928 -2.21 -17.88 -30.49
CA VAL A 928 -1.11 -17.94 -29.52
C VAL A 928 -0.55 -16.54 -29.35
N GLU A 929 -0.45 -16.10 -28.10
CA GLU A 929 0.08 -14.78 -27.78
C GLU A 929 1.56 -14.68 -28.14
N MET A 930 1.98 -13.50 -28.56
CA MET A 930 3.38 -13.27 -28.94
C MET A 930 4.29 -13.45 -27.74
N LEU A 931 5.43 -14.11 -27.95
CA LEU A 931 6.48 -14.31 -26.94
C LEU A 931 6.97 -12.98 -26.37
N GLU A 932 7.30 -12.95 -25.08
CA GLU A 932 8.09 -11.87 -24.47
C GLU A 932 9.59 -12.14 -24.69
N PHE A 933 10.30 -11.19 -25.30
CA PHE A 933 11.65 -11.42 -25.85
C PHE A 933 12.78 -11.10 -24.86
N SER A 934 12.51 -10.59 -23.65
CA SER A 934 13.54 -10.30 -22.64
C SER A 934 14.33 -11.55 -22.25
N GLY A 935 13.70 -12.72 -22.26
CA GLY A 935 14.40 -13.99 -22.07
C GLY A 935 15.53 -14.25 -23.09
N LEU A 936 15.39 -13.79 -24.34
CA LEU A 936 16.43 -13.94 -25.38
C LEU A 936 17.69 -13.14 -25.05
N ARG A 937 17.57 -12.00 -24.34
CA ARG A 937 18.74 -11.24 -23.89
C ARG A 937 19.54 -12.01 -22.85
N GLN A 938 18.87 -12.72 -21.93
CA GLN A 938 19.55 -13.57 -20.95
C GLN A 938 20.31 -14.73 -21.62
N ILE A 939 19.70 -15.36 -22.63
CA ILE A 939 20.32 -16.44 -23.41
C ILE A 939 21.57 -15.92 -24.13
N THR A 940 21.46 -14.80 -24.83
CA THR A 940 22.59 -14.21 -25.58
C THR A 940 23.71 -13.68 -24.69
N ALA A 941 23.39 -13.19 -23.49
CA ALA A 941 24.40 -12.79 -22.51
C ALA A 941 25.19 -13.99 -21.95
N SER A 942 24.55 -15.17 -21.88
CA SER A 942 25.17 -16.38 -21.32
C SER A 942 26.09 -17.15 -22.28
N SER A 943 25.97 -16.93 -23.59
CA SER A 943 26.70 -17.67 -24.63
C SER A 943 27.15 -16.77 -25.78
N SER A 944 28.46 -16.65 -25.97
CA SER A 944 29.06 -15.87 -27.05
C SER A 944 28.70 -16.38 -28.45
N GLY A 945 28.48 -17.70 -28.59
CA GLY A 945 27.98 -18.29 -29.83
C GLY A 945 26.57 -17.81 -30.17
N CYS A 946 25.67 -17.82 -29.19
CA CYS A 946 24.30 -17.30 -29.34
C CYS A 946 24.26 -15.79 -29.62
N ALA A 947 25.16 -15.03 -28.99
CA ALA A 947 25.22 -13.59 -29.16
C ALA A 947 25.44 -13.15 -30.62
N LEU A 948 26.18 -13.93 -31.41
CA LEU A 948 26.50 -13.56 -32.80
C LEU A 948 25.35 -13.85 -33.78
N THR A 949 24.62 -14.95 -33.59
CA THR A 949 23.53 -15.40 -34.48
C THR A 949 22.22 -14.73 -34.13
N ALA A 950 21.82 -14.75 -32.86
CA ALA A 950 20.52 -14.22 -32.43
C ALA A 950 20.43 -12.71 -32.68
N LYS A 951 21.51 -11.95 -32.45
CA LYS A 951 21.56 -10.49 -32.74
C LYS A 951 21.33 -10.13 -34.20
N LYS A 952 21.63 -11.04 -35.14
CA LYS A 952 21.33 -10.84 -36.57
C LYS A 952 19.86 -11.13 -36.89
N VAL A 953 19.26 -12.10 -36.20
CA VAL A 953 17.85 -12.50 -36.40
C VAL A 953 16.91 -11.46 -35.78
N CYS A 954 17.24 -10.98 -34.58
CA CYS A 954 16.40 -10.04 -33.82
C CYS A 954 17.14 -8.76 -33.40
N PRO A 955 17.61 -7.96 -34.36
CA PRO A 955 18.48 -6.82 -34.09
C PRO A 955 17.82 -5.76 -33.21
N CYS A 956 16.52 -5.50 -33.39
CA CYS A 956 15.83 -4.45 -32.65
C CYS A 956 15.69 -4.73 -31.15
N PHE A 957 15.66 -6.00 -30.76
CA PHE A 957 15.53 -6.39 -29.36
C PHE A 957 16.89 -6.67 -28.70
N LEU A 958 17.85 -7.22 -29.45
CA LEU A 958 19.10 -7.75 -28.90
C LEU A 958 20.33 -6.84 -29.06
N ASN A 959 20.29 -5.86 -29.98
CA ASN A 959 21.40 -4.91 -30.15
C ASN A 959 21.39 -3.72 -29.17
N PRO A 960 20.22 -3.19 -28.73
CA PRO A 960 20.21 -2.10 -27.74
C PRO A 960 20.98 -2.45 -26.47
N GLU A 961 21.67 -1.46 -25.91
CA GLU A 961 22.37 -1.59 -24.62
C GLU A 961 21.36 -1.74 -23.47
N GLU A 962 21.82 -2.30 -22.36
CA GLU A 962 20.97 -2.42 -21.18
C GLU A 962 20.57 -1.04 -20.65
N ASN A 963 19.31 -0.87 -20.25
CA ASN A 963 18.72 0.41 -19.84
C ASN A 963 18.67 1.52 -20.90
N SER A 964 18.90 1.22 -22.18
CA SER A 964 18.79 2.23 -23.23
C SER A 964 17.32 2.59 -23.53
N PRO A 965 17.02 3.82 -23.99
CA PRO A 965 15.68 4.22 -24.41
C PRO A 965 15.12 3.32 -25.52
N GLU A 966 15.97 2.83 -26.42
CA GLU A 966 15.59 1.93 -27.51
C GLU A 966 15.15 0.56 -26.98
N LEU A 967 15.85 0.04 -25.95
CA LEU A 967 15.44 -1.20 -25.29
C LEU A 967 14.11 -1.04 -24.55
N GLN A 968 13.92 0.10 -23.86
CA GLN A 968 12.65 0.39 -23.19
C GLN A 968 11.50 0.55 -24.19
N GLU A 969 11.76 1.18 -25.35
CA GLU A 969 10.79 1.30 -26.43
C GLU A 969 10.39 -0.08 -26.97
N ILE A 970 11.34 -0.93 -27.36
CA ILE A 970 11.00 -2.22 -27.97
C ILE A 970 10.32 -3.18 -26.97
N LYS A 971 10.68 -3.13 -25.69
CA LYS A 971 9.97 -3.86 -24.62
C LYS A 971 8.52 -3.39 -24.48
N ARG A 972 8.27 -2.08 -24.51
CA ARG A 972 6.91 -1.53 -24.54
C ARG A 972 6.14 -2.01 -25.76
N VAL A 973 6.76 -1.93 -26.94
CA VAL A 973 6.14 -2.41 -28.19
C VAL A 973 5.81 -3.90 -28.12
N ASN A 974 6.68 -4.76 -27.56
CA ASN A 974 6.38 -6.17 -27.36
C ASN A 974 5.09 -6.36 -26.53
N ARG A 975 4.93 -5.59 -25.45
CA ARG A 975 3.72 -5.63 -24.60
C ARG A 975 2.49 -5.09 -25.33
N ASP A 976 2.64 -4.02 -26.10
CA ASP A 976 1.54 -3.44 -26.89
C ASP A 976 1.00 -4.44 -27.93
N PHE A 977 1.88 -5.21 -28.58
CA PHE A 977 1.48 -6.31 -29.49
C PHE A 977 0.63 -7.37 -28.77
N GLN A 978 1.00 -7.73 -27.53
CA GLN A 978 0.26 -8.71 -26.72
C GLN A 978 -1.11 -8.14 -26.30
N ALA A 979 -1.11 -6.94 -25.71
CA ALA A 979 -2.31 -6.28 -25.19
C ALA A 979 -3.35 -5.99 -26.28
N GLU A 980 -2.95 -5.42 -27.41
CA GLU A 980 -3.89 -5.05 -28.48
C GLU A 980 -4.46 -6.28 -29.22
N ALA A 981 -3.68 -7.36 -29.36
CA ALA A 981 -4.20 -8.63 -29.88
C ALA A 981 -5.24 -9.26 -28.95
N LEU A 982 -4.96 -9.26 -27.64
CA LEU A 982 -5.91 -9.71 -26.63
C LEU A 982 -7.19 -8.88 -26.66
N GLN A 983 -7.07 -7.55 -26.76
CA GLN A 983 -8.21 -6.64 -26.85
C GLN A 983 -9.07 -6.91 -28.08
N LEU A 984 -8.46 -7.12 -29.25
CA LEU A 984 -9.17 -7.50 -30.47
C LEU A 984 -10.00 -8.79 -30.25
N ILE A 985 -9.40 -9.81 -29.66
CA ILE A 985 -10.07 -11.11 -29.47
C ILE A 985 -11.17 -11.02 -28.40
N ASN A 986 -10.95 -10.24 -27.34
CA ASN A 986 -11.93 -10.02 -26.29
C ASN A 986 -13.01 -8.97 -26.62
N SER A 987 -12.95 -8.34 -27.80
CA SER A 987 -13.90 -7.31 -28.24
C SER A 987 -15.36 -7.81 -28.41
N GLY A 988 -15.58 -9.13 -28.40
CA GLY A 988 -16.90 -9.74 -28.66
C GLY A 988 -17.26 -9.85 -30.14
N ARG A 989 -16.38 -9.38 -31.05
CA ARG A 989 -16.60 -9.37 -32.51
C ARG A 989 -16.93 -10.75 -33.10
N TYR A 990 -16.38 -11.82 -32.52
CA TYR A 990 -16.47 -13.18 -33.05
C TYR A 990 -17.41 -14.10 -32.25
N GLU A 991 -18.26 -13.55 -31.37
CA GLU A 991 -19.10 -14.34 -30.44
C GLU A 991 -20.53 -14.58 -30.94
N THR A 992 -20.93 -14.05 -32.11
CA THR A 992 -22.33 -14.17 -32.59
C THR A 992 -22.64 -15.49 -33.29
N ARG A 993 -21.62 -16.32 -33.56
CA ARG A 993 -21.76 -17.65 -34.16
C ARG A 993 -21.50 -18.73 -33.12
N GLU A 994 -22.47 -19.62 -32.94
CA GLU A 994 -22.28 -20.81 -32.10
C GLU A 994 -21.21 -21.76 -32.64
N ASP A 995 -20.90 -21.72 -33.93
CA ASP A 995 -19.95 -22.63 -34.57
C ASP A 995 -18.55 -22.03 -34.78
N PHE A 996 -18.23 -20.92 -34.11
CA PHE A 996 -16.94 -20.24 -34.26
C PHE A 996 -16.47 -19.63 -32.95
N ALA A 997 -15.22 -19.89 -32.55
CA ALA A 997 -14.57 -19.19 -31.45
C ALA A 997 -13.11 -18.88 -31.76
N VAL A 998 -12.64 -17.74 -31.27
CA VAL A 998 -11.21 -17.38 -31.19
C VAL A 998 -10.84 -17.29 -29.74
N VAL A 999 -9.80 -18.03 -29.34
CA VAL A 999 -9.36 -18.10 -27.96
C VAL A 999 -7.88 -17.77 -27.90
N MET A 1000 -7.54 -16.77 -27.08
CA MET A 1000 -6.15 -16.43 -26.76
C MET A 1000 -5.52 -17.54 -25.90
N GLN A 1001 -4.30 -17.94 -26.28
CA GLN A 1001 -3.48 -18.91 -25.56
C GLN A 1001 -2.23 -18.19 -25.04
N PRO A 1002 -2.27 -17.58 -23.83
CA PRO A 1002 -1.27 -16.64 -23.35
C PRO A 1002 -0.01 -17.28 -22.73
N PHE A 1003 0.25 -18.57 -22.93
CA PHE A 1003 1.39 -19.28 -22.30
C PHE A 1003 2.79 -18.75 -22.68
N PHE A 1004 2.87 -17.66 -23.44
CA PHE A 1004 4.09 -16.96 -23.81
C PHE A 1004 4.15 -15.49 -23.39
N ARG A 1005 3.13 -15.01 -22.66
CA ARG A 1005 3.08 -13.64 -22.14
C ARG A 1005 4.25 -13.34 -21.22
N ASN A 1006 4.58 -14.28 -20.34
CA ASN A 1006 5.72 -14.21 -19.43
C ASN A 1006 6.71 -15.32 -19.78
N THR A 1007 7.80 -15.00 -20.48
CA THR A 1007 8.80 -16.01 -20.85
C THR A 1007 9.75 -16.30 -19.70
N LEU A 1008 9.67 -17.51 -19.13
CA LEU A 1008 10.68 -18.01 -18.20
C LEU A 1008 11.77 -18.74 -18.99
N VAL A 1009 13.01 -18.27 -18.91
CA VAL A 1009 14.15 -18.93 -19.55
C VAL A 1009 14.43 -20.24 -18.81
N PRO A 1010 14.45 -21.41 -19.49
CA PRO A 1010 14.83 -22.66 -18.84
C PRO A 1010 16.26 -22.54 -18.34
N LEU A 1011 16.51 -23.00 -17.12
CA LEU A 1011 17.83 -22.98 -16.51
C LEU A 1011 18.35 -24.41 -16.35
N ASP A 1012 19.65 -24.60 -16.58
CA ASP A 1012 20.36 -25.84 -16.31
C ASP A 1012 20.66 -25.99 -14.82
N SER A 1013 21.28 -27.12 -14.44
CA SER A 1013 21.68 -27.40 -13.05
C SER A 1013 22.69 -26.39 -12.47
N THR A 1014 23.30 -25.56 -13.32
CA THR A 1014 24.21 -24.47 -12.92
C THR A 1014 23.54 -23.10 -12.87
N SER A 1015 22.21 -23.05 -13.02
CA SER A 1015 21.39 -21.83 -13.07
C SER A 1015 21.72 -20.91 -14.26
N LYS A 1016 22.27 -21.46 -15.36
CA LYS A 1016 22.45 -20.75 -16.64
C LYS A 1016 21.36 -21.16 -17.62
N PRO A 1017 21.06 -20.36 -18.66
CA PRO A 1017 20.12 -20.76 -19.69
C PRO A 1017 20.44 -22.14 -20.28
N ASP A 1018 19.51 -23.09 -20.17
CA ASP A 1018 19.65 -24.43 -20.74
C ASP A 1018 19.47 -24.33 -22.26
N LEU A 1019 20.60 -24.27 -22.97
CA LEU A 1019 20.65 -24.11 -24.41
C LEU A 1019 20.08 -25.33 -25.17
N SER A 1020 19.84 -26.47 -24.52
CA SER A 1020 19.28 -27.65 -25.19
C SER A 1020 17.81 -27.49 -25.60
N PHE A 1021 17.10 -26.50 -25.05
CA PHE A 1021 15.74 -26.12 -25.51
C PHE A 1021 15.76 -25.29 -26.79
N PHE A 1022 16.93 -24.83 -27.24
CA PHE A 1022 17.07 -23.90 -28.36
C PHE A 1022 17.85 -24.53 -29.51
N ALA A 1023 17.57 -24.05 -30.72
CA ALA A 1023 18.30 -24.41 -31.92
C ALA A 1023 19.69 -23.75 -31.94
N ALA A 1024 20.50 -24.07 -32.95
CA ALA A 1024 21.87 -23.56 -33.06
C ALA A 1024 21.96 -22.03 -33.22
N ASP A 1025 20.88 -21.35 -33.62
CA ASP A 1025 20.83 -19.89 -33.67
C ASP A 1025 20.44 -19.22 -32.34
N CYS A 1026 20.04 -20.02 -31.35
CA CYS A 1026 19.54 -19.60 -30.04
C CYS A 1026 18.32 -18.65 -30.11
N PHE A 1027 17.57 -18.72 -31.20
CA PHE A 1027 16.35 -17.97 -31.43
C PHE A 1027 15.17 -18.94 -31.61
N HIS A 1028 15.32 -19.90 -32.52
CA HIS A 1028 14.33 -20.95 -32.68
C HIS A 1028 14.48 -22.00 -31.58
N PHE A 1029 13.40 -22.73 -31.33
CA PHE A 1029 13.41 -23.84 -30.39
C PHE A 1029 14.03 -25.10 -31.04
N SER A 1030 14.67 -25.93 -30.22
CA SER A 1030 15.01 -27.29 -30.63
C SER A 1030 13.74 -28.16 -30.62
N VAL A 1031 13.86 -29.41 -31.07
CA VAL A 1031 12.78 -30.41 -30.95
C VAL A 1031 12.27 -30.55 -29.49
N ARG A 1032 13.16 -30.36 -28.50
CA ARG A 1032 12.81 -30.31 -27.07
C ARG A 1032 11.94 -29.09 -26.75
N GLY A 1033 12.35 -27.89 -27.18
CA GLY A 1033 11.57 -26.67 -26.95
C GLY A 1033 10.21 -26.69 -27.66
N TYR A 1034 10.14 -27.19 -28.89
CA TYR A 1034 8.88 -27.37 -29.62
C TYR A 1034 7.93 -28.36 -28.94
N ALA A 1035 8.44 -29.44 -28.33
CA ALA A 1035 7.61 -30.34 -27.54
C ALA A 1035 6.94 -29.62 -26.36
N GLU A 1036 7.70 -28.79 -25.63
CA GLU A 1036 7.17 -28.01 -24.51
C GLU A 1036 6.11 -26.99 -24.95
N MET A 1037 6.29 -26.38 -26.13
CA MET A 1037 5.27 -25.49 -26.72
C MET A 1037 3.97 -26.22 -27.02
N ALA A 1038 4.05 -27.44 -27.56
CA ALA A 1038 2.87 -28.25 -27.87
C ALA A 1038 2.08 -28.62 -26.60
N MET A 1039 2.78 -29.03 -25.55
CA MET A 1039 2.17 -29.37 -24.26
C MET A 1039 1.56 -28.14 -23.58
N ALA A 1040 2.25 -26.99 -23.63
CA ALA A 1040 1.73 -25.74 -23.10
C ALA A 1040 0.43 -25.32 -23.81
N LEU A 1041 0.41 -25.35 -25.15
CA LEU A 1041 -0.80 -25.05 -25.93
C LEU A 1041 -1.96 -25.99 -25.59
N TRP A 1042 -1.69 -27.30 -25.52
CA TRP A 1042 -2.71 -28.27 -25.13
C TRP A 1042 -3.31 -27.97 -23.75
N ASN A 1043 -2.47 -27.79 -22.74
CA ASN A 1043 -2.91 -27.51 -21.38
C ASN A 1043 -3.72 -26.21 -21.32
N ASN A 1044 -3.32 -25.20 -22.07
CA ASN A 1044 -3.98 -23.90 -22.10
C ASN A 1044 -5.38 -23.94 -22.74
N MET A 1045 -5.61 -24.81 -23.74
CA MET A 1045 -6.96 -25.06 -24.28
C MET A 1045 -7.91 -25.70 -23.26
N LEU A 1046 -7.37 -26.39 -22.24
CA LEU A 1046 -8.13 -27.04 -21.17
C LEU A 1046 -8.30 -26.17 -19.92
N GLU A 1047 -7.89 -24.90 -19.97
CA GLU A 1047 -8.03 -23.94 -18.86
C GLU A 1047 -9.11 -22.90 -19.18
N PRO A 1048 -10.00 -22.54 -18.22
CA PRO A 1048 -10.99 -21.48 -18.40
C PRO A 1048 -10.36 -20.16 -18.85
N VAL A 1049 -11.04 -19.45 -19.74
CA VAL A 1049 -10.66 -18.08 -20.14
C VAL A 1049 -10.69 -17.17 -18.90
N GLY A 1050 -9.58 -16.49 -18.62
CA GLY A 1050 -9.34 -15.73 -17.38
C GLY A 1050 -8.46 -16.47 -16.37
N GLU A 1051 -8.35 -17.80 -16.49
CA GLU A 1051 -7.53 -18.66 -15.63
C GLU A 1051 -6.40 -19.39 -16.40
N LYS A 1052 -6.27 -19.08 -17.69
CA LYS A 1052 -5.25 -19.64 -18.57
C LYS A 1052 -3.85 -19.30 -18.08
N GLN A 1053 -2.98 -20.29 -18.02
CA GLN A 1053 -1.56 -20.13 -17.72
C GLN A 1053 -0.89 -19.18 -18.71
N THR A 1054 -0.17 -18.18 -18.20
CA THR A 1054 0.44 -17.11 -19.02
C THR A 1054 1.95 -17.27 -19.30
N TYR A 1055 2.52 -18.43 -19.00
CA TYR A 1055 3.94 -18.72 -19.20
C TYR A 1055 4.14 -20.18 -19.60
N ASN A 1056 5.28 -20.50 -20.22
CA ASN A 1056 5.62 -21.87 -20.56
C ASN A 1056 6.59 -22.44 -19.52
N ASN A 1057 6.28 -23.64 -19.01
CA ASN A 1057 7.18 -24.37 -18.15
C ASN A 1057 8.11 -25.26 -18.97
N PHE A 1058 9.29 -24.73 -19.34
CA PHE A 1058 10.35 -25.49 -20.03
C PHE A 1058 11.09 -26.46 -19.08
N THR A 1059 10.36 -27.41 -18.50
CA THR A 1059 10.90 -28.52 -17.71
C THR A 1059 10.42 -29.81 -18.34
N HIS A 1060 11.30 -30.74 -18.70
CA HIS A 1060 10.81 -31.98 -19.29
C HIS A 1060 10.13 -32.84 -18.21
N ASP A 1061 8.84 -33.10 -18.36
CA ASP A 1061 8.04 -33.98 -17.51
C ASP A 1061 7.04 -34.73 -18.39
N ARG A 1062 7.19 -36.05 -18.44
CA ARG A 1062 6.35 -36.93 -19.27
C ARG A 1062 4.89 -36.93 -18.80
N SER A 1063 4.59 -36.56 -17.56
CA SER A 1063 3.23 -36.55 -17.00
C SER A 1063 2.51 -35.21 -17.11
N LYS A 1064 3.13 -34.21 -17.75
CA LYS A 1064 2.65 -32.80 -17.76
C LYS A 1064 1.30 -32.57 -18.42
N LEU A 1065 0.89 -33.43 -19.36
CA LEU A 1065 -0.34 -33.22 -20.11
C LEU A 1065 -1.57 -33.37 -19.23
N LYS A 1066 -2.40 -32.33 -19.20
CA LYS A 1066 -3.68 -32.34 -18.51
C LYS A 1066 -4.70 -33.17 -19.27
N CYS A 1067 -5.55 -33.87 -18.53
CA CYS A 1067 -6.74 -34.50 -19.08
C CYS A 1067 -7.92 -33.52 -19.05
N PRO A 1068 -8.86 -33.61 -20.02
CA PRO A 1068 -10.12 -32.88 -19.96
C PRO A 1068 -10.85 -33.15 -18.66
N ASN A 1069 -11.44 -32.11 -18.07
CA ASN A 1069 -12.18 -32.22 -16.82
C ASN A 1069 -13.45 -33.09 -17.03
N PRO A 1070 -13.72 -34.13 -16.22
CA PRO A 1070 -14.93 -34.94 -16.36
C PRO A 1070 -16.25 -34.15 -16.29
N ASP A 1071 -16.30 -33.09 -15.47
CA ASP A 1071 -17.48 -32.24 -15.29
C ASP A 1071 -17.64 -31.21 -16.42
N LYS A 1072 -16.51 -30.78 -17.01
CA LYS A 1072 -16.44 -29.82 -18.12
C LYS A 1072 -15.47 -30.33 -19.19
N PRO A 1073 -15.85 -31.36 -19.98
CA PRO A 1073 -14.94 -32.06 -20.89
C PRO A 1073 -14.66 -31.28 -22.20
N PHE A 1074 -14.86 -29.97 -22.19
CA PHE A 1074 -14.84 -29.11 -23.37
C PHE A 1074 -13.52 -28.35 -23.49
N LEU A 1075 -13.17 -27.96 -24.71
CA LEU A 1075 -12.19 -26.90 -24.91
C LEU A 1075 -12.78 -25.58 -24.41
N PHE A 1076 -12.02 -24.86 -23.61
CA PHE A 1076 -12.52 -23.65 -22.99
C PHE A 1076 -12.54 -22.49 -23.98
N THR A 1077 -13.73 -21.92 -24.09
CA THR A 1077 -14.07 -20.70 -24.83
C THR A 1077 -14.51 -19.65 -23.84
N ARG A 1078 -14.66 -18.40 -24.29
CA ARG A 1078 -15.13 -17.32 -23.43
C ARG A 1078 -16.48 -17.64 -22.78
N LYS A 1079 -17.42 -18.15 -23.57
CA LYS A 1079 -18.79 -18.48 -23.12
C LYS A 1079 -18.85 -19.60 -22.09
N ASN A 1080 -18.18 -20.74 -22.31
CA ASN A 1080 -18.22 -21.87 -21.37
C ASN A 1080 -17.30 -21.71 -20.14
N SER A 1081 -16.51 -20.62 -20.11
CA SER A 1081 -15.70 -20.22 -18.94
C SER A 1081 -16.46 -19.31 -17.97
N GLY A 1082 -17.66 -18.83 -18.32
CA GLY A 1082 -18.40 -17.84 -17.52
C GLY A 1082 -17.87 -16.40 -17.65
N PHE A 1083 -16.92 -16.17 -18.57
CA PHE A 1083 -16.29 -14.87 -18.78
C PHE A 1083 -17.17 -13.99 -19.68
N GLY A 1084 -17.97 -13.10 -19.10
CA GLY A 1084 -18.78 -12.12 -19.82
C GLY A 1084 -20.26 -12.50 -20.06
N ASN A 1085 -20.89 -13.28 -19.18
CA ASN A 1085 -22.34 -13.46 -19.18
C ASN A 1085 -23.01 -12.34 -18.34
N PRO A 1086 -23.84 -11.46 -18.92
CA PRO A 1086 -24.65 -10.48 -18.18
C PRO A 1086 -25.97 -11.07 -17.66
N ASP A 1087 -26.13 -12.39 -17.63
CA ASP A 1087 -27.34 -13.05 -17.14
C ASP A 1087 -27.30 -13.23 -15.61
N PHE A 1088 -27.32 -12.12 -14.89
CA PHE A 1088 -28.05 -12.03 -13.63
C PHE A 1088 -29.34 -11.27 -13.92
N ASN A 1089 -30.45 -12.01 -13.93
CA ASN A 1089 -31.81 -11.46 -14.01
C ASN A 1089 -32.07 -10.49 -12.83
N LEU A 1090 -31.74 -9.21 -13.01
CA LEU A 1090 -32.37 -8.11 -12.30
C LEU A 1090 -33.47 -7.59 -13.22
N GLU A 1091 -34.71 -7.73 -12.73
CA GLU A 1091 -35.92 -7.30 -13.41
C GLU A 1091 -35.76 -5.91 -14.04
N LYS A 1092 -35.95 -5.84 -15.35
CA LYS A 1092 -35.99 -4.59 -16.12
C LYS A 1092 -37.05 -3.66 -15.52
N THR A 1093 -36.60 -2.63 -14.82
CA THR A 1093 -37.32 -1.36 -14.78
C THR A 1093 -36.62 -0.43 -15.78
N GLU A 1094 -37.29 -0.11 -16.87
CA GLU A 1094 -36.79 0.82 -17.88
C GLU A 1094 -36.53 2.20 -17.22
N PRO A 1095 -35.32 2.78 -17.32
CA PRO A 1095 -35.11 4.16 -16.98
C PRO A 1095 -35.52 5.02 -18.17
N SER A 1096 -36.66 5.70 -18.03
CA SER A 1096 -37.05 6.78 -18.92
C SER A 1096 -36.00 7.89 -18.84
N VAL A 1097 -35.26 8.11 -19.93
CA VAL A 1097 -34.35 9.26 -20.05
C VAL A 1097 -35.24 10.51 -20.04
N PRO A 1098 -35.12 11.39 -19.03
CA PRO A 1098 -35.98 12.55 -18.94
C PRO A 1098 -35.56 13.55 -20.03
N TYR A 1099 -36.55 14.07 -20.75
CA TYR A 1099 -36.41 14.93 -21.94
C TYR A 1099 -35.48 16.15 -21.73
N TRP A 1100 -35.18 16.55 -20.48
CA TRP A 1100 -34.24 17.61 -20.15
C TRP A 1100 -32.76 17.25 -20.40
N ALA A 1101 -32.39 15.96 -20.37
CA ALA A 1101 -31.02 15.50 -20.66
C ALA A 1101 -30.64 15.73 -22.14
N VAL A 1102 -31.62 15.60 -23.04
CA VAL A 1102 -31.45 15.90 -24.48
C VAL A 1102 -31.33 17.41 -24.72
N ILE A 1103 -32.01 18.23 -23.91
CA ILE A 1103 -31.93 19.70 -23.99
C ILE A 1103 -30.56 20.20 -23.51
N LEU A 1104 -30.00 19.63 -22.44
CA LEU A 1104 -28.66 20.01 -21.96
C LEU A 1104 -27.54 19.60 -22.92
N ALA A 1105 -27.65 18.44 -23.58
CA ALA A 1105 -26.69 18.02 -24.60
C ALA A 1105 -26.71 18.96 -25.83
N ALA A 1106 -27.90 19.45 -26.23
CA ALA A 1106 -28.04 20.41 -27.32
C ALA A 1106 -27.47 21.79 -26.95
N ILE A 1107 -27.65 22.26 -25.71
CA ILE A 1107 -27.10 23.54 -25.23
C ILE A 1107 -25.57 23.46 -25.09
N ALA A 1108 -25.03 22.34 -24.61
CA ALA A 1108 -23.60 22.11 -24.52
C ALA A 1108 -22.93 22.07 -25.91
N GLY A 1109 -23.58 21.47 -26.91
CA GLY A 1109 -23.08 21.45 -28.29
C GLY A 1109 -23.02 22.84 -28.94
N VAL A 1110 -24.00 23.71 -28.69
CA VAL A 1110 -24.03 25.08 -29.24
C VAL A 1110 -23.00 26.00 -28.57
N LEU A 1111 -22.74 25.81 -27.27
CA LEU A 1111 -21.72 26.58 -26.55
C LEU A 1111 -20.28 26.20 -26.95
N VAL A 1112 -20.02 24.92 -27.25
CA VAL A 1112 -18.71 24.47 -27.72
C VAL A 1112 -18.46 24.87 -29.18
N GLY A 1113 -19.49 24.91 -30.02
CA GLY A 1113 -19.38 25.38 -31.41
C GLY A 1113 -19.24 26.89 -31.59
N SER A 1114 -19.43 27.69 -30.53
CA SER A 1114 -19.28 29.16 -30.57
C SER A 1114 -17.92 29.64 -30.01
N LEU A 1115 -17.07 28.71 -29.58
CA LEU A 1115 -15.74 28.93 -29.01
C LEU A 1115 -14.61 28.23 -29.80
N LEU A 1116 -14.96 27.65 -30.95
CA LEU A 1116 -14.07 27.32 -32.08
C LEU A 1116 -14.38 28.28 -33.22
#